data_AF-A0A8J9UT72-F1
#
_entry.id   AF-A0A8J9UT72-F1
#
_cell.length_a   1.000
_cell.length_b   1.000
_cell.length_c   1.000
_cell.angle_alpha   90.00
_cell.angle_beta   90.00
_cell.angle_gamma   90.00
#
_symmetry.space_group_name_H-M   'P 1'
#
loop_
_entity.id
_entity.type
_entity.pdbx_description
1 polymer ?
#
loop_
_entity_poly.entity_id
_entity_poly.type
_entity_poly.pdbx_seq_one_letter_code
_entity_poly.pdbx_strand_id
1 'polypeptide(L)'
;MSYNSTLDDFCGSKFWDSNLTWYTENPEFTPCLEKTVLVWIPCLYLWVAALLDLFYILNSKERNIPWNLLNISKLVITCLLIVLKFVDLGVTVHKSSKEDEDVFNADYYSPIVKILTFILSALLLYYNRKFGMRASGVLFFFWVLLILAGIPQLRSEVLMHYRKTEDENVQYNFVSYMIYFPLIVLMFILNCFADLPPRDTPYKFEKNQCPESASGFPSRLTFSWFDPLALTGFKRSLTETDLWPLNPKDSSKEVVPRFDKFWQRTLKKRENAGGPRATYSKTSASVNFKPDKERKPASILPALCLAFGGQFLFGALLKFFNDALMFLSPQLLKLLIGFVESKEPLWKGYVYAVGLLACATAQTMLLSHYFMNMSLVGLRIRTALTSAIYRKSLRISNAARKESTVGEIVNLMSVDAQRFVELTAYLNMIWSAPLQITLALYFLWGILGPSVLAGLAVMIVLIPVNGLIANRVKTLQIRQMKYKDERVKLMNEVLNGIKVLKMYAWEPSFEAQILKIRNEEMKVLKQTAYLNSATSFIWSCAPFLVTFLTFFTYVISDPDNHILKPDTIFVSMSLFYIMHLPLGLLPLIIVSVIEVSLMSFGCFVLVNDTEVLDAKRAFVALSLFNILRFPLSMLPNVISNVVQTSVGIKRLNKFMNAEELNESSIEHDPKEPNPLVIENGHFSWGDESEPILKNINVQIPRGSLIAVVGAVGAGKSSFLSALLGEMNKISGRVNTTGSVAYVPQQAWIQNATLQDNILFGNPLEKSKYNNVINVCALKPDFDVLPGGDQTEIGEKGINLSGGQKQRVSLARAVYCDSDSYFLDDPLSAVDSHVGKHIFEKVIGPSGLLKNKTRVWVTHNVSYLAQTDHILVLRDGEVSEEGTYQQLLEKKGAFAEFLLHHLSDAERTSPEELDEIKQDLEIKLGTEFQNKLQRARSLSESTSESEQPAAAGDRSGSVKRRTPEKDKLIEVEKTETGSVKWSVYKHYLTSVGVTASAVTVLMNLVLQLFQVGSNYWLAEWSNDEHMLVNGTVDKSRRDLYLGVYGGLGVGQVVSVSVSSLALYLGSLAAARALHAGLLAGVLRAPSIGFFDCTPVGRVLNRFSKDVDVLDNVLPMTLRGWTSCFFSVPSTTAYRDTVL
;
A
#
# COMPACT_ATOMS: atom_id res chain seq x y z
N MET A 1 47.87 -48.43 13.40
CA MET A 1 46.77 -48.49 12.39
C MET A 1 47.17 -47.58 11.24
N SER A 2 47.05 -47.98 9.98
CA SER A 2 47.27 -47.06 8.85
C SER A 2 46.01 -46.21 8.64
N TYR A 3 46.07 -44.94 9.03
CA TYR A 3 45.04 -43.96 8.75
C TYR A 3 45.09 -43.58 7.27
N ASN A 4 43.95 -43.62 6.57
CA ASN A 4 43.91 -43.48 5.10
C ASN A 4 43.65 -42.03 4.64
N SER A 5 43.33 -41.11 5.56
CA SER A 5 43.10 -39.69 5.24
C SER A 5 43.79 -38.77 6.26
N THR A 6 44.16 -37.56 5.82
CA THR A 6 44.80 -36.54 6.66
C THR A 6 43.96 -36.10 7.85
N LEU A 7 42.63 -36.24 7.75
CA LEU A 7 41.69 -35.97 8.86
C LEU A 7 41.67 -37.12 9.88
N ASP A 8 41.91 -38.36 9.46
CA ASP A 8 42.00 -39.51 10.36
C ASP A 8 43.26 -39.41 11.24
N ASP A 9 44.39 -39.00 10.65
CA ASP A 9 45.64 -38.70 11.38
C ASP A 9 45.47 -37.52 12.34
N PHE A 10 44.69 -36.52 11.96
CA PHE A 10 44.43 -35.34 12.78
C PHE A 10 43.64 -35.67 14.06
N CYS A 11 42.75 -36.67 13.99
CA CYS A 11 41.86 -37.05 15.07
C CYS A 11 42.23 -38.35 15.80
N GLY A 12 43.16 -39.15 15.26
CA GLY A 12 43.50 -40.48 15.77
C GLY A 12 42.40 -41.54 15.62
N SER A 13 41.31 -41.19 14.94
CA SER A 13 40.14 -42.04 14.71
C SER A 13 39.59 -41.75 13.31
N LYS A 14 38.88 -42.72 12.72
CA LYS A 14 38.25 -42.51 11.42
C LYS A 14 37.31 -41.31 11.47
N PHE A 15 37.46 -40.41 10.50
CA PHE A 15 36.65 -39.21 10.34
C PHE A 15 35.17 -39.55 10.15
N TRP A 16 34.87 -40.53 9.30
CA TRP A 16 33.52 -41.02 9.08
C TRP A 16 33.52 -42.54 8.94
N ASP A 17 32.71 -43.22 9.74
CA ASP A 17 32.49 -44.67 9.61
C ASP A 17 31.00 -44.94 9.40
N SER A 18 30.62 -45.25 8.15
CA SER A 18 29.22 -45.52 7.78
C SER A 18 28.63 -46.72 8.51
N ASN A 19 29.45 -47.68 8.95
CA ASN A 19 28.97 -48.84 9.72
C ASN A 19 28.59 -48.45 11.16
N LEU A 20 29.24 -47.42 11.71
CA LEU A 20 28.94 -46.87 13.04
C LEU A 20 27.82 -45.81 13.00
N THR A 21 27.72 -45.05 11.91
CA THR A 21 26.78 -43.91 11.81
C THR A 21 25.48 -44.24 11.07
N TRP A 22 25.51 -45.02 9.99
CA TRP A 22 24.40 -45.12 9.03
C TRP A 22 23.84 -46.54 8.86
N TYR A 23 24.67 -47.58 8.97
CA TYR A 23 24.28 -48.99 8.83
C TYR A 23 24.21 -49.71 10.19
N THR A 24 23.62 -49.06 11.19
CA THR A 24 23.43 -49.61 12.54
C THR A 24 22.05 -49.25 13.11
N GLU A 25 21.54 -50.06 14.03
CA GLU A 25 20.32 -49.77 14.78
C GLU A 25 20.51 -48.65 15.82
N ASN A 26 21.75 -48.49 16.32
CA ASN A 26 22.13 -47.48 17.30
C ASN A 26 23.22 -46.56 16.73
N PRO A 27 22.86 -45.46 16.06
CA PRO A 27 23.82 -44.57 15.41
C PRO A 27 24.67 -43.87 16.46
N GLU A 28 25.99 -43.90 16.27
CA GLU A 28 26.98 -43.15 17.04
C GLU A 28 27.87 -42.38 16.07
N PHE A 29 28.14 -41.11 16.34
CA PHE A 29 29.10 -40.35 15.54
C PHE A 29 30.52 -40.74 15.95
N THR A 30 31.45 -40.65 15.01
CA THR A 30 32.86 -40.89 15.30
C THR A 30 33.38 -39.76 16.22
N PRO A 31 34.28 -40.07 17.18
CA PRO A 31 34.89 -39.05 18.04
C PRO A 31 35.57 -37.91 17.25
N CYS A 32 36.12 -38.22 16.07
CA CYS A 32 36.67 -37.21 15.17
C CYS A 32 35.62 -36.21 14.68
N LEU A 33 34.45 -36.67 14.23
CA LEU A 33 33.37 -35.81 13.73
C LEU A 33 32.80 -34.92 14.84
N GLU A 34 32.67 -35.47 16.05
CA GLU A 34 32.20 -34.73 17.23
C GLU A 34 33.17 -33.63 17.66
N LYS A 35 34.48 -33.91 17.62
CA LYS A 35 35.52 -32.93 18.00
C LYS A 35 35.82 -31.90 16.91
N THR A 36 35.49 -32.19 15.64
CA THR A 36 35.76 -31.31 14.48
C THR A 36 34.48 -30.64 13.95
N VAL A 37 33.73 -31.31 13.07
CA VAL A 37 32.62 -30.73 12.30
C VAL A 37 31.51 -30.15 13.17
N LEU A 38 31.08 -30.89 14.20
CA LEU A 38 30.03 -30.42 15.13
C LEU A 38 30.47 -29.18 15.93
N VAL A 39 31.77 -28.95 16.08
CA VAL A 39 32.33 -27.74 16.71
C VAL A 39 32.53 -26.63 15.69
N TRP A 40 33.07 -26.96 14.51
CA TRP A 40 33.45 -25.97 13.50
C TRP A 40 32.24 -25.32 12.83
N ILE A 41 31.13 -26.04 12.61
CA ILE A 41 29.95 -25.47 11.94
C ILE A 41 29.36 -24.28 12.74
N PRO A 42 29.01 -24.40 14.03
CA PRO A 42 28.50 -23.27 14.81
C PRO A 42 29.54 -22.14 14.95
N CYS A 43 30.83 -22.48 15.10
CA CYS A 43 31.88 -21.48 15.21
C CYS A 43 32.04 -20.69 13.92
N LEU A 44 32.16 -21.37 12.77
CA LEU A 44 32.27 -20.75 11.45
C LEU A 44 31.07 -19.85 11.16
N TYR A 45 29.86 -20.29 11.52
CA TYR A 45 28.66 -19.46 11.42
C TYR A 45 28.84 -18.13 12.16
N LEU A 46 29.28 -18.14 13.42
CA LEU A 46 29.47 -16.91 14.18
C LEU A 46 30.53 -16.00 13.55
N TRP A 47 31.66 -16.57 13.10
CA TRP A 47 32.73 -15.79 12.47
C TRP A 47 32.28 -15.10 11.17
N VAL A 48 31.50 -15.79 10.33
CA VAL A 48 30.95 -15.22 9.09
C VAL A 48 29.84 -14.21 9.40
N ALA A 49 28.89 -14.58 10.28
CA ALA A 49 27.76 -13.73 10.62
C ALA A 49 28.15 -12.50 11.47
N ALA A 50 29.28 -12.54 12.17
CA ALA A 50 29.84 -11.38 12.88
C ALA A 50 30.13 -10.21 11.96
N LEU A 51 30.45 -10.43 10.67
CA LEU A 51 30.64 -9.36 9.69
C LEU A 51 29.35 -8.56 9.46
N LEU A 52 28.20 -9.26 9.46
CA LEU A 52 26.89 -8.63 9.36
C LEU A 52 26.54 -7.85 10.62
N ASP A 53 26.78 -8.44 11.80
CA ASP A 53 26.53 -7.74 13.08
C ASP A 53 27.43 -6.49 13.18
N LEU A 54 28.69 -6.58 12.75
CA LEU A 54 29.62 -5.44 12.69
C LEU A 54 29.11 -4.33 11.75
N PHE A 55 28.56 -4.67 10.59
CA PHE A 55 27.94 -3.69 9.69
C PHE A 55 26.76 -2.97 10.35
N TYR A 56 25.91 -3.68 11.09
CA TYR A 56 24.81 -3.07 11.84
C TYR A 56 25.30 -2.19 12.99
N ILE A 57 26.31 -2.65 13.74
CA ILE A 57 26.96 -1.92 14.84
C ILE A 57 27.54 -0.60 14.32
N LEU A 58 28.31 -0.64 13.23
CA LEU A 58 28.95 0.56 12.65
C LEU A 58 27.95 1.61 12.16
N ASN A 59 26.77 1.17 11.68
CA ASN A 59 25.72 2.04 11.18
C ASN A 59 24.66 2.43 12.24
N SER A 60 24.80 1.96 13.49
CA SER A 60 23.85 2.26 14.56
C SER A 60 23.95 3.71 15.02
N LYS A 61 22.78 4.36 15.12
CA LYS A 61 22.62 5.72 15.65
C LYS A 61 22.41 5.73 17.17
N GLU A 62 22.15 4.59 17.79
CA GLU A 62 21.86 4.46 19.22
C GLU A 62 23.14 4.07 19.99
N ARG A 63 23.32 4.56 21.21
CA ARG A 63 24.52 4.26 22.01
C ARG A 63 24.20 3.95 23.47
N ASN A 64 25.10 3.15 24.06
CA ASN A 64 25.22 2.92 25.50
C ASN A 64 23.96 2.36 26.18
N ILE A 65 23.80 1.05 26.15
CA ILE A 65 22.86 0.33 27.01
C ILE A 65 23.41 0.29 28.45
N PRO A 66 22.61 0.62 29.48
CA PRO A 66 23.04 0.53 30.87
C PRO A 66 23.34 -0.93 31.26
N TRP A 67 24.29 -1.12 32.19
CA TRP A 67 24.52 -2.44 32.76
C TRP A 67 23.28 -2.89 33.52
N ASN A 68 22.76 -4.06 33.16
CA ASN A 68 21.62 -4.73 33.76
C ASN A 68 22.03 -6.16 34.16
N LEU A 69 21.22 -6.79 35.01
CA LEU A 69 21.46 -8.16 35.43
C LEU A 69 21.60 -9.13 34.23
N LEU A 70 20.82 -8.90 33.16
CA LEU A 70 20.83 -9.73 31.94
C LEU A 70 22.15 -9.67 31.16
N ASN A 71 22.71 -8.49 30.93
CA ASN A 71 24.00 -8.35 30.24
C ASN A 71 25.16 -8.84 31.11
N ILE A 72 25.09 -8.60 32.41
CA ILE A 72 26.10 -9.10 33.35
C ILE A 72 26.07 -10.63 33.36
N SER A 73 24.89 -11.25 33.46
CA SER A 73 24.77 -12.72 33.46
C SER A 73 25.26 -13.34 32.15
N LYS A 74 24.92 -12.74 30.99
CA LYS A 74 25.42 -13.16 29.67
C LYS A 74 26.95 -13.14 29.61
N LEU A 75 27.58 -12.07 30.11
CA LEU A 75 29.03 -11.92 30.11
C LEU A 75 29.71 -12.88 31.09
N VAL A 76 29.18 -13.03 32.31
CA VAL A 76 29.70 -13.96 33.33
C VAL A 76 29.66 -15.40 32.83
N ILE A 77 28.53 -15.85 32.25
CA ILE A 77 28.41 -17.21 31.71
C ILE A 77 29.39 -17.43 30.55
N THR A 78 29.58 -16.42 29.69
CA THR A 78 30.56 -16.51 28.58
C THR A 78 31.99 -16.60 29.12
N CYS A 79 32.33 -15.85 30.18
CA CYS A 79 33.62 -15.98 30.87
C CYS A 79 33.80 -17.37 31.50
N LEU A 80 32.78 -17.92 32.15
CA LEU A 80 32.81 -19.28 32.71
C LEU A 80 33.04 -20.33 31.62
N LEU A 81 32.39 -20.20 30.45
CA LEU A 81 32.62 -21.08 29.30
C LEU A 81 34.05 -20.98 28.76
N ILE A 82 34.63 -19.78 28.71
CA ILE A 82 36.03 -19.57 28.31
C ILE A 82 36.97 -20.27 29.31
N VAL A 83 36.78 -20.05 30.61
CA VAL A 83 37.58 -20.68 31.67
C VAL A 83 37.50 -22.20 31.58
N LEU A 84 36.29 -22.77 31.44
CA LEU A 84 36.11 -24.20 31.29
C LEU A 84 36.90 -24.78 30.11
N LYS A 85 36.91 -24.09 28.96
CA LYS A 85 37.68 -24.55 27.78
C LYS A 85 39.19 -24.35 27.93
N PHE A 86 39.65 -23.38 28.71
CA PHE A 86 41.05 -23.28 29.11
C PHE A 86 41.47 -24.43 30.04
N VAL A 87 40.61 -24.82 30.98
CA VAL A 87 40.86 -25.98 31.86
C VAL A 87 40.91 -27.26 31.02
N ASP A 88 39.97 -27.46 30.08
CA ASP A 88 39.99 -28.60 29.16
C ASP A 88 41.30 -28.65 28.34
N LEU A 89 41.77 -27.51 27.81
CA LEU A 89 43.03 -27.43 27.09
C LEU A 89 44.24 -27.75 27.99
N GLY A 90 44.25 -27.25 29.22
CA GLY A 90 45.30 -27.53 30.21
C GLY A 90 45.37 -29.00 30.60
N VAL A 91 44.21 -29.66 30.73
CA VAL A 91 44.11 -31.10 30.97
C VAL A 91 44.63 -31.89 29.76
N THR A 92 44.30 -31.50 28.53
CA THR A 92 44.87 -32.13 27.31
C THR A 92 46.39 -31.99 27.24
N VAL A 93 46.94 -30.81 27.55
CA VAL A 93 48.40 -30.58 27.60
C VAL A 93 49.06 -31.43 28.69
N HIS A 94 48.43 -31.53 29.88
CA HIS A 94 48.94 -32.36 30.97
C HIS A 94 48.97 -33.85 30.59
N LYS A 95 47.94 -34.33 29.88
CA LYS A 95 47.90 -35.71 29.36
C LYS A 95 49.02 -35.99 28.38
N SER A 96 49.27 -35.08 27.44
CA SER A 96 50.37 -35.21 26.48
C SER A 96 51.76 -35.17 27.12
N SER A 97 51.88 -34.71 28.37
CA SER A 97 53.13 -34.74 29.12
C SER A 97 53.39 -36.09 29.82
N LYS A 98 52.40 -36.98 29.90
CA LYS A 98 52.58 -38.36 30.38
C LYS A 98 52.87 -39.25 29.17
N GLU A 99 53.98 -39.99 29.19
CA GLU A 99 54.50 -40.75 28.04
C GLU A 99 53.60 -41.95 27.58
N ASP A 100 52.55 -42.29 28.31
CA ASP A 100 51.69 -43.47 28.06
C ASP A 100 50.34 -43.18 27.35
N GLU A 101 50.00 -41.92 27.02
CA GLU A 101 48.73 -41.56 26.37
C GLU A 101 48.90 -40.82 25.03
N ASP A 102 48.44 -41.43 23.93
CA ASP A 102 48.40 -40.80 22.60
C ASP A 102 47.34 -39.67 22.53
N VAL A 103 47.79 -38.41 22.49
CA VAL A 103 46.93 -37.23 22.29
C VAL A 103 47.02 -36.75 20.84
N PHE A 104 45.88 -36.59 20.18
CA PHE A 104 45.81 -36.19 18.77
C PHE A 104 45.58 -34.69 18.59
N ASN A 105 45.92 -34.14 17.41
CA ASN A 105 45.80 -32.71 17.11
C ASN A 105 44.37 -32.17 17.32
N ALA A 106 43.34 -32.95 16.99
CA ALA A 106 41.94 -32.56 17.18
C ALA A 106 41.60 -32.19 18.64
N ASP A 107 42.26 -32.82 19.62
CA ASP A 107 42.07 -32.56 21.06
C ASP A 107 42.62 -31.22 21.51
N TYR A 108 43.63 -30.69 20.80
CA TYR A 108 44.16 -29.34 21.00
C TYR A 108 43.33 -28.28 20.28
N TYR A 109 43.01 -28.51 19.01
CA TYR A 109 42.34 -27.49 18.19
C TYR A 109 40.87 -27.27 18.57
N SER A 110 40.16 -28.30 19.04
CA SER A 110 38.73 -28.17 19.37
C SER A 110 38.46 -27.17 20.53
N PRO A 111 39.16 -27.26 21.69
CA PRO A 111 39.07 -26.24 22.74
C PRO A 111 39.57 -24.86 22.28
N ILE A 112 40.65 -24.78 21.49
CA ILE A 112 41.20 -23.50 20.99
C ILE A 112 40.18 -22.76 20.11
N VAL A 113 39.54 -23.45 19.16
CA VAL A 113 38.50 -22.87 18.31
C VAL A 113 37.32 -22.39 19.14
N LYS A 114 36.90 -23.15 20.16
CA LYS A 114 35.83 -22.73 21.09
C LYS A 114 36.23 -21.50 21.90
N ILE A 115 37.46 -21.43 22.42
CA ILE A 115 37.98 -20.27 23.17
C ILE A 115 37.94 -19.01 22.28
N LEU A 116 38.51 -19.07 21.09
CA LEU A 116 38.53 -17.93 20.15
C LEU A 116 37.11 -17.48 19.80
N THR A 117 36.20 -18.43 19.58
CA THR A 117 34.80 -18.14 19.24
C THR A 117 34.03 -17.54 20.43
N PHE A 118 34.26 -18.02 21.66
CA PHE A 118 33.63 -17.43 22.85
C PHE A 118 34.19 -16.04 23.16
N ILE A 119 35.48 -15.79 22.94
CA ILE A 119 36.05 -14.43 23.00
C ILE A 119 35.36 -13.51 21.99
N LEU A 120 35.19 -13.96 20.74
CA LEU A 120 34.44 -13.20 19.74
C LEU A 120 32.99 -12.94 20.20
N SER A 121 32.31 -13.92 20.76
CA SER A 121 30.94 -13.76 21.29
C SER A 121 30.88 -12.74 22.43
N ALA A 122 31.87 -12.72 23.33
CA ALA A 122 31.98 -11.74 24.41
C ALA A 122 32.23 -10.33 23.87
N LEU A 123 33.09 -10.19 22.85
CA LEU A 123 33.33 -8.91 22.16
C LEU A 123 32.05 -8.41 21.49
N LEU A 124 31.32 -9.28 20.79
CA LEU A 124 30.04 -8.94 20.18
C LEU A 124 29.00 -8.49 21.22
N LEU A 125 28.88 -9.19 22.36
CA LEU A 125 28.01 -8.76 23.46
C LEU A 125 28.38 -7.37 23.97
N TYR A 126 29.68 -7.11 24.17
CA TYR A 126 30.17 -5.81 24.62
C TYR A 126 29.90 -4.69 23.59
N TYR A 127 30.15 -4.93 22.30
CA TYR A 127 29.89 -3.94 21.26
C TYR A 127 28.40 -3.73 20.98
N ASN A 128 27.58 -4.79 21.03
CA ASN A 128 26.13 -4.69 20.93
C ASN A 128 25.56 -3.78 22.03
N ARG A 129 26.05 -3.91 23.27
CA ARG A 129 25.73 -3.00 24.36
C ARG A 129 26.17 -1.55 24.07
N LYS A 130 27.41 -1.36 23.61
CA LYS A 130 27.97 -0.01 23.34
C LYS A 130 27.23 0.73 22.22
N PHE A 131 26.71 0.01 21.23
CA PHE A 131 26.03 0.57 20.05
C PHE A 131 24.51 0.38 20.05
N GLY A 132 23.90 0.14 21.21
CA GLY A 132 22.44 0.20 21.37
C GLY A 132 21.66 -1.00 20.82
N MET A 133 22.32 -2.10 20.45
CA MET A 133 21.65 -3.29 19.92
C MET A 133 21.01 -4.10 21.05
N ARG A 134 19.68 -4.04 21.19
CA ARG A 134 18.94 -4.65 22.30
C ARG A 134 18.76 -6.18 22.21
N ALA A 135 18.81 -6.75 21.02
CA ALA A 135 18.73 -8.19 20.79
C ALA A 135 19.45 -8.53 19.48
N SER A 136 20.46 -9.41 19.53
CA SER A 136 21.21 -9.85 18.35
C SER A 136 20.69 -11.21 17.88
N GLY A 137 20.21 -11.26 16.63
CA GLY A 137 19.81 -12.51 15.98
C GLY A 137 20.99 -13.43 15.68
N VAL A 138 22.16 -12.86 15.40
CA VAL A 138 23.39 -13.62 15.11
C VAL A 138 23.79 -14.45 16.33
N LEU A 139 23.81 -13.83 17.52
CA LEU A 139 24.11 -14.54 18.76
C LEU A 139 23.03 -15.59 19.07
N PHE A 140 21.75 -15.25 18.89
CA PHE A 140 20.65 -16.20 19.11
C PHE A 140 20.81 -17.49 18.28
N PHE A 141 21.02 -17.37 16.96
CA PHE A 141 21.21 -18.54 16.09
C PHE A 141 22.50 -19.30 16.38
N PHE A 142 23.58 -18.61 16.76
CA PHE A 142 24.82 -19.26 17.19
C PHE A 142 24.58 -20.21 18.37
N TRP A 143 23.89 -19.74 19.43
CA TRP A 143 23.59 -20.59 20.58
C TRP A 143 22.64 -21.73 20.24
N VAL A 144 21.65 -21.51 19.35
CA VAL A 144 20.78 -22.60 18.83
C VAL A 144 21.60 -23.66 18.11
N LEU A 145 22.48 -23.26 17.18
CA LEU A 145 23.33 -24.20 16.43
C LEU A 145 24.28 -24.97 17.35
N LEU A 146 24.82 -24.32 18.38
CA LEU A 146 25.70 -24.95 19.36
C LEU A 146 24.96 -25.99 20.21
N ILE A 147 23.69 -25.76 20.57
CA ILE A 147 22.84 -26.74 21.25
C ILE A 147 22.56 -27.93 20.33
N LEU A 148 22.11 -27.67 19.09
CA LEU A 148 21.77 -28.73 18.14
C LEU A 148 22.98 -29.63 17.83
N ALA A 149 24.16 -29.04 17.65
CA ALA A 149 25.40 -29.79 17.44
C ALA A 149 25.93 -30.47 18.72
N GLY A 150 25.51 -30.00 19.91
CA GLY A 150 25.90 -30.58 21.20
C GLY A 150 25.06 -31.79 21.62
N ILE A 151 23.81 -31.94 21.14
CA ILE A 151 22.94 -33.07 21.53
C ILE A 151 23.55 -34.44 21.20
N PRO A 152 24.16 -34.68 20.01
CA PRO A 152 24.78 -35.97 19.73
C PRO A 152 25.96 -36.26 20.66
N GLN A 153 26.82 -35.27 20.90
CA GLN A 153 27.96 -35.39 21.80
C GLN A 153 27.50 -35.64 23.25
N LEU A 154 26.41 -35.03 23.71
CA LEU A 154 25.81 -35.29 25.02
C LEU A 154 25.48 -36.78 25.19
N ARG A 155 24.84 -37.38 24.18
CA ARG A 155 24.51 -38.81 24.19
C ARG A 155 25.77 -39.68 24.23
N SER A 156 26.77 -39.35 23.41
CA SER A 156 28.02 -40.11 23.34
C SER A 156 28.78 -40.09 24.67
N GLU A 157 28.91 -38.93 25.33
CA GLU A 157 29.58 -38.82 26.64
C GLU A 157 28.83 -39.57 27.75
N VAL A 158 27.48 -39.52 27.77
CA VAL A 158 26.66 -40.29 28.73
C VAL A 158 26.86 -41.80 28.53
N LEU A 159 26.88 -42.25 27.28
CA LEU A 159 27.02 -43.66 26.96
C LEU A 159 28.44 -44.18 27.25
N MET A 160 29.47 -43.36 26.98
CA MET A 160 30.86 -43.69 27.29
C MET A 160 31.09 -43.79 28.80
N HIS A 161 30.51 -42.89 29.60
CA HIS A 161 30.58 -42.96 31.06
C HIS A 161 29.92 -44.24 31.62
N TYR A 162 28.79 -44.66 31.04
CA TYR A 162 28.13 -45.91 31.43
C TYR A 162 28.92 -47.16 31.00
N ARG A 163 29.60 -47.12 29.85
CA ARG A 163 30.41 -48.25 29.35
C ARG A 163 31.78 -48.39 30.03
N LYS A 164 32.39 -47.27 30.45
CA LYS A 164 33.76 -47.21 31.02
C LYS A 164 33.80 -46.31 32.26
N THR A 165 33.14 -46.74 33.33
CA THR A 165 33.02 -45.94 34.56
C THR A 165 34.33 -45.84 35.35
N GLU A 166 35.27 -46.79 35.18
CA GLU A 166 36.55 -46.85 35.91
C GLU A 166 37.66 -45.99 35.29
N ASP A 167 37.45 -45.43 34.10
CA ASP A 167 38.46 -44.62 33.40
C ASP A 167 38.37 -43.13 33.83
N GLU A 168 39.38 -42.65 34.57
CA GLU A 168 39.46 -41.27 35.07
C GLU A 168 39.31 -40.23 33.94
N ASN A 169 39.79 -40.55 32.72
CA ASN A 169 39.70 -39.65 31.58
C ASN A 169 38.27 -39.49 31.05
N VAL A 170 37.54 -40.61 31.02
CA VAL A 170 36.12 -40.62 30.61
C VAL A 170 35.28 -39.89 31.67
N GLN A 171 35.63 -40.05 32.95
CA GLN A 171 34.96 -39.35 34.04
C GLN A 171 35.16 -37.82 33.96
N TYR A 172 36.39 -37.35 33.70
CA TYR A 172 36.66 -35.92 33.52
C TYR A 172 35.88 -35.34 32.32
N ASN A 173 35.95 -35.99 31.14
CA ASN A 173 35.27 -35.52 29.94
C ASN A 173 33.76 -35.43 30.13
N PHE A 174 33.17 -36.44 30.78
CA PHE A 174 31.76 -36.44 31.15
C PHE A 174 31.40 -35.27 32.07
N VAL A 175 32.15 -35.07 33.18
CA VAL A 175 31.87 -33.97 34.13
C VAL A 175 32.02 -32.60 33.47
N SER A 176 33.09 -32.39 32.69
CA SER A 176 33.29 -31.13 31.95
C SER A 176 32.14 -30.88 30.98
N TYR A 177 31.67 -31.91 30.25
CA TYR A 177 30.57 -31.77 29.32
C TYR A 177 29.21 -31.53 30.01
N MET A 178 28.96 -32.18 31.16
CA MET A 178 27.76 -31.98 31.97
C MET A 178 27.69 -30.59 32.61
N ILE A 179 28.83 -29.90 32.78
CA ILE A 179 28.87 -28.49 33.18
C ILE A 179 28.69 -27.58 31.94
N TYR A 180 29.35 -27.91 30.84
CA TYR A 180 29.34 -27.13 29.60
C TYR A 180 27.94 -27.03 28.96
N PHE A 181 27.23 -28.15 28.82
CA PHE A 181 25.97 -28.20 28.08
C PHE A 181 24.85 -27.37 28.75
N PRO A 182 24.61 -27.45 30.07
CA PRO A 182 23.65 -26.58 30.75
C PRO A 182 24.00 -25.09 30.68
N LEU A 183 25.28 -24.72 30.73
CA LEU A 183 25.70 -23.32 30.59
C LEU A 183 25.34 -22.74 29.21
N ILE A 184 25.45 -23.55 28.16
CA ILE A 184 25.02 -23.15 26.81
C ILE A 184 23.50 -23.02 26.72
N VAL A 185 22.75 -23.96 27.30
CA VAL A 185 21.28 -23.90 27.34
C VAL A 185 20.82 -22.65 28.10
N LEU A 186 21.45 -22.34 29.23
CA LEU A 186 21.18 -21.13 30.01
C LEU A 186 21.50 -19.87 29.17
N MET A 187 22.63 -19.86 28.47
CA MET A 187 23.00 -18.74 27.60
C MET A 187 22.02 -18.54 26.45
N PHE A 188 21.51 -19.62 25.85
CA PHE A 188 20.43 -19.56 24.86
C PHE A 188 19.16 -18.92 25.44
N ILE A 189 18.71 -19.36 26.61
CA ILE A 189 17.53 -18.80 27.29
C ILE A 189 17.70 -17.31 27.58
N LEU A 190 18.89 -16.88 28.03
CA LEU A 190 19.16 -15.45 28.27
C LEU A 190 19.14 -14.61 27.00
N ASN A 191 19.48 -15.18 25.83
CA ASN A 191 19.38 -14.49 24.53
C ASN A 191 17.95 -14.43 23.97
N CYS A 192 16.99 -15.14 24.56
CA CYS A 192 15.56 -14.98 24.22
C CYS A 192 14.99 -13.64 24.69
N PHE A 193 15.59 -13.02 25.72
CA PHE A 193 15.13 -11.75 26.28
C PHE A 193 15.91 -10.55 25.74
N ALA A 194 15.20 -9.45 25.48
CA ALA A 194 15.80 -8.20 25.02
C ALA A 194 16.36 -7.36 26.17
N ASP A 195 17.41 -6.61 25.86
CA ASP A 195 18.06 -5.69 26.79
C ASP A 195 17.31 -4.36 26.97
N LEU A 196 17.71 -3.60 28.00
CA LEU A 196 17.16 -2.28 28.31
C LEU A 196 17.37 -1.27 27.17
N PRO A 197 16.56 -0.20 27.09
CA PRO A 197 16.73 0.82 26.07
C PRO A 197 18.08 1.55 26.21
N PRO A 198 18.69 1.97 25.08
CA PRO A 198 19.92 2.78 25.08
C PRO A 198 19.68 4.18 25.69
N ARG A 199 20.70 4.73 26.36
CA ARG A 199 20.63 6.08 26.97
C ARG A 199 20.75 7.20 25.95
N ASP A 200 21.61 7.00 24.96
CA ASP A 200 21.93 8.02 23.98
C ASP A 200 21.21 7.68 22.68
N THR A 201 20.07 8.33 22.46
CA THR A 201 19.27 8.16 21.24
C THR A 201 18.90 9.51 20.64
N PRO A 202 18.96 9.67 19.30
CA PRO A 202 18.49 10.89 18.64
C PRO A 202 16.95 11.00 18.64
N TYR A 203 16.24 9.98 19.13
CA TYR A 203 14.78 9.87 19.10
C TYR A 203 14.18 10.15 20.48
N LYS A 204 13.03 10.84 20.51
CA LYS A 204 12.25 11.04 21.74
C LYS A 204 11.41 9.80 22.01
N PHE A 205 11.54 9.23 23.21
CA PHE A 205 10.74 8.08 23.61
C PHE A 205 9.34 8.52 24.06
N GLU A 206 8.31 8.08 23.34
CA GLU A 206 6.91 8.24 23.73
C GLU A 206 6.49 7.09 24.65
N LYS A 207 5.52 7.35 25.53
CA LYS A 207 5.11 6.38 26.57
C LYS A 207 4.52 5.07 26.01
N ASN A 208 3.94 5.10 24.80
CA ASN A 208 3.27 3.95 24.17
C ASN A 208 3.96 3.52 22.87
N GLN A 209 5.29 3.37 22.85
CA GLN A 209 6.00 2.95 21.63
C GLN A 209 5.72 1.50 21.21
N CYS A 210 5.89 1.24 19.91
CA CYS A 210 5.81 -0.10 19.34
C CYS A 210 6.79 -1.07 20.06
N PRO A 211 6.29 -2.20 20.59
CA PRO A 211 7.10 -3.13 21.38
C PRO A 211 8.04 -3.97 20.51
N GLU A 212 7.96 -3.91 19.18
CA GLU A 212 8.83 -4.66 18.26
C GLU A 212 10.32 -4.48 18.62
N SER A 213 10.79 -3.24 18.78
CA SER A 213 12.19 -2.94 19.11
C SER A 213 12.57 -3.31 20.56
N ALA A 214 11.57 -3.43 21.44
CA ALA A 214 11.74 -3.80 22.84
C ALA A 214 11.60 -5.31 23.10
N SER A 215 11.06 -6.06 22.13
CA SER A 215 10.86 -7.50 22.22
C SER A 215 12.16 -8.27 21.96
N GLY A 216 12.26 -9.45 22.58
CA GLY A 216 13.34 -10.41 22.35
C GLY A 216 13.36 -10.94 20.92
N PHE A 217 14.49 -11.48 20.48
CA PHE A 217 14.63 -11.96 19.10
C PHE A 217 13.59 -13.05 18.72
N PRO A 218 13.26 -14.05 19.56
CA PRO A 218 12.21 -15.03 19.24
C PRO A 218 10.85 -14.39 19.03
N SER A 219 10.50 -13.38 19.83
CA SER A 219 9.23 -12.66 19.71
C SER A 219 9.16 -11.85 18.41
N ARG A 220 10.29 -11.31 17.93
CA ARG A 220 10.37 -10.70 16.59
C ARG A 220 10.26 -11.73 15.47
N LEU A 221 10.84 -12.92 15.65
CA LEU A 221 10.82 -14.02 14.68
C LEU A 221 9.40 -14.58 14.50
N THR A 222 8.62 -14.70 15.58
CA THR A 222 7.25 -15.23 15.54
C THR A 222 6.15 -14.17 15.51
N PHE A 223 6.52 -12.88 15.56
CA PHE A 223 5.60 -11.74 15.68
C PHE A 223 4.76 -11.69 16.96
N SER A 224 5.14 -12.40 18.03
CA SER A 224 4.34 -12.46 19.27
C SER A 224 4.23 -11.13 20.03
N TRP A 225 5.07 -10.14 19.70
CA TRP A 225 4.95 -8.78 20.23
C TRP A 225 3.63 -8.09 19.82
N PHE A 226 2.95 -8.58 18.78
CA PHE A 226 1.64 -8.12 18.33
C PHE A 226 0.49 -8.73 19.15
N ASP A 227 0.68 -9.87 19.80
CA ASP A 227 -0.37 -10.61 20.53
C ASP A 227 -1.11 -9.75 21.57
N PRO A 228 -0.45 -8.87 22.37
CA PRO A 228 -1.15 -8.01 23.33
C PRO A 228 -2.16 -7.06 22.67
N LEU A 229 -1.84 -6.53 21.49
CA LEU A 229 -2.73 -5.65 20.73
C LEU A 229 -3.89 -6.44 20.12
N ALA A 230 -3.61 -7.64 19.59
CA ALA A 230 -4.65 -8.55 19.08
C ALA A 230 -5.63 -8.96 20.18
N LEU A 231 -5.13 -9.31 21.38
CA LEU A 231 -5.95 -9.65 22.54
C LEU A 231 -6.75 -8.44 23.06
N THR A 232 -6.18 -7.24 23.00
CA THR A 232 -6.91 -6.01 23.33
C THR A 232 -8.04 -5.78 22.32
N GLY A 233 -7.78 -5.97 21.02
CA GLY A 233 -8.77 -5.91 19.95
C GLY A 233 -9.85 -6.97 20.02
N PHE A 234 -9.55 -8.13 20.61
CA PHE A 234 -10.53 -9.17 20.91
C PHE A 234 -11.43 -8.80 22.10
N LYS A 235 -10.88 -8.17 23.14
CA LYS A 235 -11.63 -7.75 24.34
C LYS A 235 -12.48 -6.49 24.11
N ARG A 236 -11.99 -5.54 23.31
CA ARG A 236 -12.67 -4.29 22.96
C ARG A 236 -12.28 -3.84 21.56
N SER A 237 -13.16 -3.09 20.89
CA SER A 237 -12.81 -2.46 19.62
C SER A 237 -11.62 -1.50 19.80
N LEU A 238 -10.61 -1.63 18.93
CA LEU A 238 -9.42 -0.78 18.96
C LEU A 238 -9.79 0.66 18.57
N THR A 239 -9.27 1.61 19.33
CA THR A 239 -9.33 3.03 19.04
C THR A 239 -7.97 3.54 18.55
N GLU A 240 -7.92 4.76 17.99
CA GLU A 240 -6.65 5.37 17.57
C GLU A 240 -5.65 5.50 18.74
N THR A 241 -6.15 5.65 19.97
CA THR A 241 -5.31 5.74 21.18
C THR A 241 -4.67 4.41 21.58
N ASP A 242 -5.21 3.28 21.12
CA ASP A 242 -4.66 1.94 21.37
C ASP A 242 -3.50 1.59 20.42
N LEU A 243 -3.40 2.29 19.30
CA LEU A 243 -2.39 2.03 18.28
C LEU A 243 -1.04 2.60 18.71
N TRP A 244 0.02 1.87 18.39
CA TRP A 244 1.38 2.35 18.61
C TRP A 244 1.75 3.42 17.59
N PRO A 245 2.51 4.46 18.00
CA PRO A 245 3.17 5.35 17.07
C PRO A 245 4.19 4.53 16.26
N LEU A 246 4.38 4.95 15.01
CA LEU A 246 5.33 4.32 14.09
C LEU A 246 6.74 4.35 14.66
N ASN A 247 7.50 3.28 14.39
CA ASN A 247 8.94 3.26 14.68
C ASN A 247 9.62 4.48 14.04
N PRO A 248 10.57 5.16 14.72
CA PRO A 248 11.21 6.35 14.17
C PRO A 248 11.87 6.15 12.81
N LYS A 249 12.39 4.93 12.54
CA LYS A 249 13.00 4.54 11.25
C LYS A 249 12.00 4.49 10.09
N ASP A 250 10.71 4.35 10.38
CA ASP A 250 9.61 4.28 9.42
C ASP A 250 8.84 5.60 9.29
N SER A 251 9.19 6.62 10.09
CA SER A 251 8.60 7.95 10.02
C SER A 251 9.04 8.71 8.77
N SER A 252 8.17 9.58 8.26
CA SER A 252 8.46 10.48 7.14
C SER A 252 9.72 11.32 7.38
N LYS A 253 10.01 11.70 8.63
CA LYS A 253 11.21 12.46 9.02
C LYS A 253 12.53 11.78 8.64
N GLU A 254 12.58 10.45 8.62
CA GLU A 254 13.79 9.68 8.27
C GLU A 254 13.75 9.13 6.85
N VAL A 255 12.56 8.75 6.37
CA VAL A 255 12.36 8.13 5.05
C VAL A 255 12.50 9.17 3.92
N VAL A 256 11.91 10.35 4.08
CA VAL A 256 11.83 11.38 3.03
C VAL A 256 13.21 11.95 2.67
N PRO A 257 14.08 12.35 3.64
CA PRO A 257 15.40 12.91 3.31
C PRO A 257 16.30 11.93 2.56
N ARG A 258 16.17 10.62 2.79
CA ARG A 258 16.95 9.59 2.07
C ARG A 258 16.60 9.58 0.59
N PHE A 259 15.31 9.61 0.27
CA PHE A 259 14.85 9.70 -1.11
C PHE A 259 15.28 11.02 -1.75
N ASP A 260 15.07 12.15 -1.07
CA ASP A 260 15.40 13.48 -1.58
C ASP A 260 16.87 13.62 -1.94
N LYS A 261 17.78 13.07 -1.14
CA LYS A 261 19.22 13.08 -1.41
C LYS A 261 19.54 12.47 -2.78
N PHE A 262 18.91 11.34 -3.12
CA PHE A 262 19.13 10.68 -4.41
C PHE A 262 18.33 11.32 -5.55
N TRP A 263 17.13 11.86 -5.26
CA TRP A 263 16.33 12.60 -6.23
C TRP A 263 17.04 13.89 -6.67
N GLN A 264 17.51 14.70 -5.74
CA GLN A 264 18.32 15.90 -6.03
C GLN A 264 19.61 15.57 -6.77
N ARG A 265 20.28 14.45 -6.42
CA ARG A 265 21.45 13.99 -7.18
C ARG A 265 21.11 13.64 -8.63
N THR A 266 19.90 13.12 -8.89
CA THR A 266 19.41 12.81 -10.23
C THR A 266 19.08 14.08 -11.01
N LEU A 267 18.47 15.08 -10.36
CA LEU A 267 18.23 16.41 -10.94
C LEU A 267 19.54 17.15 -11.26
N LYS A 268 20.51 17.19 -10.34
CA LYS A 268 21.83 17.80 -10.59
C LYS A 268 22.60 17.12 -11.73
N LYS A 269 22.51 15.79 -11.84
CA LYS A 269 23.08 15.06 -12.98
C LYS A 269 22.42 15.46 -14.30
N ARG A 270 21.12 15.74 -14.31
CA ARG A 270 20.40 16.25 -15.48
C ARG A 270 20.85 17.67 -15.84
N GLU A 271 20.95 18.56 -14.86
CA GLU A 271 21.45 19.94 -15.05
C GLU A 271 22.86 19.92 -15.63
N ASN A 272 23.78 19.16 -15.03
CA ASN A 272 25.18 19.07 -15.49
C ASN A 272 25.32 18.38 -16.86
N ALA A 273 24.42 17.44 -17.20
CA ALA A 273 24.42 16.80 -18.52
C ALA A 273 23.88 17.71 -19.64
N GLY A 274 23.21 18.82 -19.28
CA GLY A 274 22.67 19.83 -20.18
C GLY A 274 23.60 21.01 -20.46
N GLY A 275 24.85 21.00 -20.00
CA GLY A 275 25.85 21.97 -20.46
C GLY A 275 26.17 21.76 -21.95
N PRO A 276 26.52 22.81 -22.71
CA PRO A 276 26.85 22.69 -24.13
C PRO A 276 28.00 21.70 -24.32
N ARG A 277 27.70 20.53 -24.89
CA ARG A 277 28.74 19.56 -25.27
C ARG A 277 29.36 20.01 -26.59
N ALA A 278 30.43 20.80 -26.49
CA ALA A 278 31.34 21.07 -27.59
C ALA A 278 31.91 19.75 -28.11
N THR A 279 31.50 19.33 -29.32
CA THR A 279 32.08 18.16 -29.97
C THR A 279 33.08 18.66 -31.00
N TYR A 280 34.37 18.37 -30.78
CA TYR A 280 35.42 18.73 -31.74
C TYR A 280 35.41 17.75 -32.92
N SER A 281 35.11 18.26 -34.11
CA SER A 281 35.14 17.46 -35.34
C SER A 281 36.56 17.46 -35.91
N LYS A 282 37.24 16.31 -35.87
CA LYS A 282 38.61 16.16 -36.44
C LYS A 282 38.67 16.42 -37.95
N THR A 283 37.56 16.24 -38.66
CA THR A 283 37.46 16.39 -40.12
C THR A 283 37.25 17.83 -40.57
N SER A 284 36.69 18.70 -39.73
CA SER A 284 36.36 20.10 -40.09
C SER A 284 37.06 21.15 -39.24
N ALA A 285 37.88 20.76 -38.27
CA ALA A 285 38.57 21.64 -37.32
C ALA A 285 37.63 22.71 -36.70
N SER A 286 36.35 22.37 -36.54
CA SER A 286 35.31 23.26 -36.03
C SER A 286 34.68 22.67 -34.78
N VAL A 287 34.37 23.56 -33.83
CA VAL A 287 33.60 23.22 -32.63
C VAL A 287 32.13 23.38 -32.97
N ASN A 288 31.44 22.25 -33.17
CA ASN A 288 30.00 22.27 -33.43
C ASN A 288 29.24 22.23 -32.10
N PHE A 289 28.51 23.30 -31.82
CA PHE A 289 27.50 23.34 -30.77
C PHE A 289 26.22 22.70 -31.31
N LYS A 290 25.85 21.52 -30.83
CA LYS A 290 24.54 20.94 -31.16
C LYS A 290 23.45 21.73 -30.44
N PRO A 291 22.34 22.11 -31.12
CA PRO A 291 21.19 22.69 -30.45
C PRO A 291 20.62 21.68 -29.44
N ASP A 292 20.03 22.20 -28.36
CA ASP A 292 19.50 21.43 -27.23
C ASP A 292 18.54 20.34 -27.73
N LYS A 293 18.97 19.07 -27.66
CA LYS A 293 18.01 17.95 -27.72
C LYS A 293 17.11 18.09 -26.50
N GLU A 294 15.79 18.09 -26.72
CA GLU A 294 14.76 18.05 -25.68
C GLU A 294 15.23 17.22 -24.47
N ARG A 295 15.34 17.90 -23.32
CA ARG A 295 15.89 17.33 -22.08
C ARG A 295 15.06 16.10 -21.71
N LYS A 296 15.64 14.89 -21.77
CA LYS A 296 14.94 13.69 -21.30
C LYS A 296 14.45 13.92 -19.86
N PRO A 297 13.17 13.64 -19.54
CA PRO A 297 12.62 13.88 -18.21
C PRO A 297 13.37 13.04 -17.18
N ALA A 298 13.61 13.60 -15.99
CA ALA A 298 14.22 12.86 -14.90
C ALA A 298 13.28 11.74 -14.45
N SER A 299 13.80 10.52 -14.32
CA SER A 299 13.03 9.38 -13.83
C SER A 299 13.19 9.24 -12.32
N ILE A 300 12.09 9.02 -11.62
CA ILE A 300 12.05 8.82 -10.17
C ILE A 300 12.59 7.43 -9.78
N LEU A 301 12.52 6.45 -10.68
CA LEU A 301 12.83 5.04 -10.40
C LEU A 301 14.29 4.82 -9.92
N PRO A 302 15.34 5.39 -10.54
CA PRO A 302 16.71 5.24 -10.05
C PRO A 302 16.91 5.77 -8.63
N ALA A 303 16.25 6.88 -8.27
CA ALA A 303 16.33 7.45 -6.93
C ALA A 303 15.68 6.51 -5.89
N LEU A 304 14.53 5.90 -6.22
CA LEU A 304 13.88 4.89 -5.38
C LEU A 304 14.76 3.64 -5.21
N CYS A 305 15.32 3.11 -6.29
CA CYS A 305 16.19 1.93 -6.25
C CYS A 305 17.44 2.17 -5.41
N LEU A 306 18.05 3.36 -5.49
CA LEU A 306 19.21 3.70 -4.67
C LEU A 306 18.85 3.94 -3.19
N ALA A 307 17.68 4.54 -2.92
CA ALA A 307 17.24 4.83 -1.56
C ALA A 307 16.83 3.56 -0.78
N PHE A 308 16.13 2.63 -1.43
CA PHE A 308 15.50 1.48 -0.77
C PHE A 308 16.00 0.11 -1.26
N GLY A 309 16.85 0.06 -2.30
CA GLY A 309 17.29 -1.18 -2.94
C GLY A 309 18.08 -2.12 -2.04
N GLY A 310 18.81 -1.61 -1.04
CA GLY A 310 19.54 -2.48 -0.09
C GLY A 310 18.62 -3.37 0.74
N GLN A 311 17.49 -2.83 1.21
CA GLN A 311 16.49 -3.60 1.95
C GLN A 311 15.68 -4.51 1.03
N PHE A 312 15.42 -4.06 -0.19
CA PHE A 312 14.80 -4.88 -1.22
C PHE A 312 15.65 -6.12 -1.55
N LEU A 313 16.97 -5.93 -1.71
CA LEU A 313 17.91 -7.02 -1.98
C LEU A 313 17.99 -8.02 -0.82
N PHE A 314 17.97 -7.53 0.43
CA PHE A 314 17.93 -8.40 1.60
C PHE A 314 16.70 -9.32 1.58
N GLY A 315 15.52 -8.80 1.27
CA GLY A 315 14.35 -9.67 1.15
C GLY A 315 14.36 -10.54 -0.11
N ALA A 316 15.01 -10.14 -1.20
CA ALA A 316 15.25 -11.03 -2.35
C ALA A 316 16.12 -12.25 -1.95
N LEU A 317 17.13 -12.03 -1.10
CA LEU A 317 17.95 -13.10 -0.53
C LEU A 317 17.15 -14.03 0.39
N LEU A 318 16.27 -13.50 1.24
CA LEU A 318 15.34 -14.33 2.04
C LEU A 318 14.45 -15.18 1.14
N LYS A 319 13.99 -14.62 0.01
CA LYS A 319 13.17 -15.34 -0.95
C LYS A 319 13.95 -16.47 -1.64
N PHE A 320 15.21 -16.25 -1.98
CA PHE A 320 16.07 -17.28 -2.55
C PHE A 320 16.22 -18.48 -1.60
N PHE A 321 16.49 -18.24 -0.31
CA PHE A 321 16.57 -19.32 0.68
C PHE A 321 15.23 -20.03 0.90
N ASN A 322 14.12 -19.28 0.89
CA ASN A 322 12.79 -19.87 0.93
C ASN A 322 12.53 -20.80 -0.27
N ASP A 323 12.93 -20.41 -1.47
CA ASP A 323 12.79 -21.23 -2.69
C ASP A 323 13.67 -22.48 -2.61
N ALA A 324 14.90 -22.38 -2.10
CA ALA A 324 15.78 -23.52 -1.91
C ALA A 324 15.20 -24.56 -0.92
N LEU A 325 14.68 -24.10 0.22
CA LEU A 325 14.03 -24.99 1.21
C LEU A 325 12.74 -25.61 0.67
N MET A 326 11.99 -24.90 -0.17
CA MET A 326 10.79 -25.42 -0.80
C MET A 326 11.05 -26.70 -1.60
N PHE A 327 12.19 -26.80 -2.29
CA PHE A 327 12.60 -28.00 -3.03
C PHE A 327 13.23 -29.10 -2.17
N LEU A 328 13.69 -28.76 -0.96
CA LEU A 328 14.23 -29.75 -0.01
C LEU A 328 13.11 -30.64 0.57
N SER A 329 11.92 -30.08 0.80
CA SER A 329 10.77 -30.80 1.36
C SER A 329 10.36 -32.04 0.52
N PRO A 330 10.14 -31.95 -0.81
CA PRO A 330 9.89 -33.12 -1.66
C PRO A 330 10.99 -34.17 -1.62
N GLN A 331 12.26 -33.77 -1.48
CA GLN A 331 13.39 -34.72 -1.41
C GLN A 331 13.42 -35.47 -0.08
N LEU A 332 13.10 -34.80 1.03
CA LEU A 332 12.95 -35.46 2.34
C LEU A 332 11.77 -36.43 2.34
N LEU A 333 10.67 -36.06 1.68
CA LEU A 333 9.52 -36.95 1.48
C LEU A 333 9.90 -38.19 0.66
N LYS A 334 10.72 -38.03 -0.39
CA LYS A 334 11.28 -39.14 -1.19
C LYS A 334 12.03 -40.16 -0.34
N LEU A 335 12.82 -39.68 0.62
CA LEU A 335 13.62 -40.51 1.51
C LEU A 335 12.75 -41.18 2.57
N LEU A 336 11.75 -40.47 3.11
CA LEU A 336 10.81 -41.03 4.08
C LEU A 336 9.95 -42.15 3.48
N ILE A 337 9.45 -41.99 2.26
CA ILE A 337 8.66 -43.03 1.58
C ILE A 337 9.55 -44.25 1.28
N GLY A 338 10.77 -44.02 0.76
CA GLY A 338 11.73 -45.10 0.54
C GLY A 338 12.14 -45.83 1.83
N PHE A 339 12.13 -45.13 2.97
CA PHE A 339 12.32 -45.74 4.28
C PHE A 339 11.14 -46.64 4.67
N VAL A 340 9.89 -46.22 4.45
CA VAL A 340 8.71 -47.04 4.77
C VAL A 340 8.67 -48.33 3.93
N GLU A 341 9.16 -48.27 2.69
CA GLU A 341 9.27 -49.44 1.80
C GLU A 341 10.42 -50.40 2.17
N SER A 342 11.40 -49.95 2.98
CA SER A 342 12.60 -50.72 3.31
C SER A 342 12.64 -51.12 4.80
N LYS A 343 13.29 -52.25 5.14
CA LYS A 343 13.51 -52.67 6.53
C LYS A 343 14.69 -51.93 7.19
N GLU A 344 14.72 -50.61 7.05
CA GLU A 344 15.76 -49.76 7.63
C GLU A 344 15.50 -49.45 9.12
N PRO A 345 16.52 -49.08 9.91
CA PRO A 345 16.36 -48.81 11.33
C PRO A 345 15.50 -47.56 11.61
N LEU A 346 14.62 -47.64 12.63
CA LEU A 346 13.58 -46.66 12.93
C LEU A 346 14.06 -45.20 13.09
N TRP A 347 15.28 -45.00 13.59
CA TRP A 347 15.84 -43.66 13.80
C TRP A 347 15.96 -42.86 12.49
N LYS A 348 16.18 -43.52 11.34
CA LYS A 348 16.23 -42.85 10.02
C LYS A 348 14.88 -42.25 9.66
N GLY A 349 13.80 -42.98 9.91
CA GLY A 349 12.43 -42.50 9.75
C GLY A 349 12.17 -41.25 10.60
N TYR A 350 12.58 -41.25 11.87
CA TYR A 350 12.45 -40.06 12.74
C TYR A 350 13.27 -38.87 12.24
N VAL A 351 14.50 -39.08 11.75
CA VAL A 351 15.34 -38.02 11.19
C VAL A 351 14.68 -37.39 9.96
N TYR A 352 14.14 -38.18 9.04
CA TYR A 352 13.45 -37.66 7.87
C TYR A 352 12.16 -36.91 8.24
N ALA A 353 11.38 -37.42 9.20
CA ALA A 353 10.14 -36.78 9.65
C ALA A 353 10.41 -35.45 10.39
N VAL A 354 11.38 -35.41 11.30
CA VAL A 354 11.79 -34.18 11.99
C VAL A 354 12.42 -33.20 11.01
N GLY A 355 13.24 -33.67 10.08
CA GLY A 355 13.82 -32.86 9.01
C GLY A 355 12.75 -32.21 8.13
N LEU A 356 11.68 -32.93 7.80
CA LEU A 356 10.55 -32.41 7.03
C LEU A 356 9.83 -31.28 7.80
N LEU A 357 9.56 -31.49 9.09
CA LEU A 357 8.94 -30.47 9.96
C LEU A 357 9.84 -29.23 10.12
N ALA A 358 11.13 -29.41 10.35
CA ALA A 358 12.10 -28.33 10.48
C ALA A 358 12.23 -27.52 9.18
N CYS A 359 12.27 -28.20 8.03
CA CYS A 359 12.28 -27.56 6.72
C CYS A 359 11.01 -26.74 6.48
N ALA A 360 9.83 -27.30 6.75
CA ALA A 360 8.56 -26.62 6.57
C ALA A 360 8.43 -25.38 7.47
N THR A 361 8.80 -25.49 8.75
CA THR A 361 8.76 -24.37 9.70
C THR A 361 9.73 -23.24 9.32
N ALA A 362 10.98 -23.58 8.96
CA ALA A 362 11.96 -22.61 8.47
C ALA A 362 11.51 -21.92 7.18
N GLN A 363 10.94 -22.69 6.24
CA GLN A 363 10.36 -22.17 5.01
C GLN A 363 9.25 -21.15 5.32
N THR A 364 8.30 -21.48 6.21
CA THR A 364 7.21 -20.57 6.60
C THR A 364 7.73 -19.31 7.27
N MET A 365 8.69 -19.41 8.20
CA MET A 365 9.30 -18.26 8.86
C MET A 365 9.98 -17.30 7.86
N LEU A 366 10.79 -17.84 6.95
CA LEU A 366 11.45 -17.05 5.91
C LEU A 366 10.44 -16.36 4.99
N LEU A 367 9.35 -17.05 4.62
CA LEU A 367 8.31 -16.48 3.78
C LEU A 367 7.58 -15.32 4.48
N SER A 368 7.23 -15.50 5.76
CA SER A 368 6.57 -14.45 6.56
C SER A 368 7.45 -13.21 6.71
N HIS A 369 8.74 -13.38 7.01
CA HIS A 369 9.68 -12.27 7.08
C HIS A 369 9.96 -11.62 5.72
N TYR A 370 9.98 -12.39 4.64
CA TYR A 370 10.05 -11.86 3.28
C TYR A 370 8.88 -10.90 3.02
N PHE A 371 7.64 -11.33 3.28
CA PHE A 371 6.47 -10.49 3.07
C PHE A 371 6.49 -9.24 3.94
N MET A 372 6.79 -9.37 5.24
CA MET A 372 6.90 -8.22 6.14
C MET A 372 7.92 -7.19 5.64
N ASN A 373 9.12 -7.64 5.26
CA ASN A 373 10.17 -6.76 4.75
C ASN A 373 9.77 -6.07 3.44
N MET A 374 9.17 -6.81 2.50
CA MET A 374 8.70 -6.23 1.23
C MET A 374 7.57 -5.23 1.43
N SER A 375 6.62 -5.51 2.34
CA SER A 375 5.55 -4.59 2.69
C SER A 375 6.07 -3.31 3.33
N LEU A 376 7.07 -3.40 4.22
CA LEU A 376 7.73 -2.22 4.80
C LEU A 376 8.47 -1.38 3.75
N VAL A 377 9.20 -2.01 2.82
CA VAL A 377 9.84 -1.29 1.70
C VAL A 377 8.79 -0.57 0.86
N GLY A 378 7.67 -1.24 0.53
CA GLY A 378 6.55 -0.64 -0.17
C GLY A 378 5.97 0.57 0.56
N LEU A 379 5.74 0.47 1.87
CA LEU A 379 5.22 1.55 2.72
C LEU A 379 6.17 2.76 2.75
N ARG A 380 7.48 2.51 2.85
CA ARG A 380 8.51 3.57 2.81
C ARG A 380 8.55 4.28 1.46
N ILE A 381 8.45 3.54 0.34
CA ILE A 381 8.33 4.12 -1.00
C ILE A 381 7.08 4.99 -1.09
N ARG A 382 5.91 4.49 -0.65
CA ARG A 382 4.65 5.25 -0.64
C ARG A 382 4.80 6.56 0.13
N THR A 383 5.36 6.48 1.34
CA THR A 383 5.58 7.66 2.20
C THR A 383 6.49 8.70 1.54
N ALA A 384 7.59 8.26 0.92
CA ALA A 384 8.50 9.15 0.19
C ALA A 384 7.82 9.81 -1.01
N LEU A 385 7.08 9.04 -1.81
CA LEU A 385 6.35 9.55 -2.97
C LEU A 385 5.24 10.51 -2.59
N THR A 386 4.39 10.17 -1.62
CA THR A 386 3.32 11.06 -1.14
C THR A 386 3.89 12.39 -0.63
N SER A 387 4.98 12.36 0.13
CA SER A 387 5.64 13.58 0.60
C SER A 387 6.30 14.38 -0.53
N ALA A 388 6.89 13.72 -1.52
CA ALA A 388 7.45 14.38 -2.69
C ALA A 388 6.37 15.05 -3.56
N ILE A 389 5.26 14.35 -3.82
CA ILE A 389 4.11 14.87 -4.57
C ILE A 389 3.50 16.07 -3.83
N TYR A 390 3.31 15.96 -2.52
CA TYR A 390 2.77 17.04 -1.70
C TYR A 390 3.66 18.28 -1.77
N ARG A 391 4.98 18.15 -1.55
CA ARG A 391 5.91 19.29 -1.63
C ARG A 391 6.01 19.89 -3.04
N LYS A 392 5.97 19.05 -4.08
CA LYS A 392 5.93 19.51 -5.47
C LYS A 392 4.64 20.30 -5.75
N SER A 393 3.49 19.87 -5.23
CA SER A 393 2.20 20.55 -5.42
C SER A 393 2.17 21.96 -4.84
N LEU A 394 2.98 22.22 -3.80
CA LEU A 394 3.13 23.54 -3.20
C LEU A 394 3.99 24.51 -4.04
N ARG A 395 4.74 24.00 -5.04
CA ARG A 395 5.71 24.79 -5.83
C ARG A 395 5.42 24.83 -7.33
N ILE A 396 4.51 23.98 -7.80
CA ILE A 396 4.17 23.88 -9.23
C ILE A 396 3.57 25.20 -9.73
N SER A 397 3.95 25.62 -10.95
CA SER A 397 3.43 26.83 -11.59
C SER A 397 1.92 26.72 -11.85
N ASN A 398 1.23 27.86 -11.96
CA ASN A 398 -0.21 27.89 -12.19
C ASN A 398 -0.61 27.33 -13.57
N ALA A 399 0.22 27.51 -14.61
CA ALA A 399 0.05 26.83 -15.89
C ALA A 399 0.10 25.30 -15.77
N ALA A 400 1.12 24.76 -15.09
CA ALA A 400 1.25 23.32 -14.89
C ALA A 400 0.18 22.75 -13.92
N ARG A 401 -0.31 23.56 -12.97
CA ARG A 401 -1.44 23.24 -12.09
C ARG A 401 -2.76 23.12 -12.85
N LYS A 402 -2.94 23.89 -13.94
CA LYS A 402 -4.10 23.78 -14.83
C LYS A 402 -4.09 22.47 -15.62
N GLU A 403 -2.92 21.99 -16.03
CA GLU A 403 -2.78 20.66 -16.65
C GLU A 403 -2.99 19.52 -15.66
N SER A 404 -2.44 19.64 -14.44
CA SER A 404 -2.50 18.61 -13.40
C SER A 404 -3.57 18.95 -12.37
N THR A 405 -4.81 18.56 -12.64
CA THR A 405 -5.95 18.91 -11.76
C THR A 405 -5.79 18.37 -10.34
N VAL A 406 -6.48 18.97 -9.37
CA VAL A 406 -6.47 18.51 -7.96
C VAL A 406 -6.84 17.02 -7.85
N GLY A 407 -7.80 16.56 -8.65
CA GLY A 407 -8.20 15.15 -8.71
C GLY A 407 -7.06 14.24 -9.19
N GLU A 408 -6.28 14.66 -10.19
CA GLU A 408 -5.11 13.92 -10.65
C GLU A 408 -4.01 13.86 -9.59
N ILE A 409 -3.73 14.97 -8.89
CA ILE A 409 -2.74 15.03 -7.81
C ILE A 409 -3.13 14.08 -6.66
N VAL A 410 -4.40 14.07 -6.26
CA VAL A 410 -4.92 13.13 -5.26
C VAL A 410 -4.80 11.68 -5.74
N ASN A 411 -5.09 11.41 -7.02
CA ASN A 411 -4.94 10.09 -7.63
C ASN A 411 -3.47 9.62 -7.66
N LEU A 412 -2.52 10.52 -7.91
CA LEU A 412 -1.08 10.21 -7.83
C LEU A 412 -0.69 9.76 -6.41
N MET A 413 -1.23 10.41 -5.38
CA MET A 413 -0.94 10.10 -3.99
C MET A 413 -1.66 8.84 -3.47
N SER A 414 -2.91 8.60 -3.87
CA SER A 414 -3.74 7.53 -3.32
C SER A 414 -3.72 6.24 -4.12
N VAL A 415 -3.59 6.31 -5.46
CA VAL A 415 -3.62 5.14 -6.35
C VAL A 415 -2.22 4.82 -6.87
N ASP A 416 -1.52 5.78 -7.47
CA ASP A 416 -0.22 5.47 -8.08
C ASP A 416 0.87 5.17 -7.05
N ALA A 417 0.91 5.89 -5.93
CA ALA A 417 1.82 5.56 -4.84
C ALA A 417 1.46 4.21 -4.16
N GLN A 418 0.17 3.86 -4.11
CA GLN A 418 -0.29 2.59 -3.53
C GLN A 418 0.11 1.38 -4.38
N ARG A 419 0.09 1.52 -5.72
CA ARG A 419 0.54 0.46 -6.65
C ARG A 419 1.98 0.02 -6.39
N PHE A 420 2.86 0.89 -5.93
CA PHE A 420 4.22 0.49 -5.53
C PHE A 420 4.24 -0.44 -4.32
N VAL A 421 3.33 -0.28 -3.36
CA VAL A 421 3.22 -1.17 -2.19
C VAL A 421 2.85 -2.57 -2.66
N GLU A 422 1.83 -2.67 -3.52
CA GLU A 422 1.35 -3.92 -4.09
C GLU A 422 2.40 -4.58 -4.98
N LEU A 423 3.11 -3.80 -5.80
CA LEU A 423 4.17 -4.32 -6.67
C LEU A 423 5.35 -4.87 -5.87
N THR A 424 5.83 -4.14 -4.86
CA THR A 424 7.04 -4.52 -4.10
C THR A 424 6.87 -5.88 -3.42
N ALA A 425 5.66 -6.18 -2.94
CA ALA A 425 5.33 -7.47 -2.31
C ALA A 425 5.53 -8.69 -3.23
N TYR A 426 5.41 -8.52 -4.54
CA TYR A 426 5.46 -9.61 -5.51
C TYR A 426 6.54 -9.47 -6.58
N LEU A 427 7.28 -8.36 -6.60
CA LEU A 427 8.27 -8.05 -7.64
C LEU A 427 9.34 -9.14 -7.78
N ASN A 428 9.74 -9.75 -6.66
CA ASN A 428 10.72 -10.85 -6.66
C ASN A 428 10.22 -12.13 -7.34
N MET A 429 8.93 -12.27 -7.63
CA MET A 429 8.41 -13.36 -8.47
C MET A 429 8.95 -13.31 -9.90
N ILE A 430 9.40 -12.16 -10.40
CA ILE A 430 9.92 -12.05 -11.78
C ILE A 430 11.12 -12.96 -12.01
N TRP A 431 12.01 -13.10 -11.02
CA TRP A 431 13.17 -14.00 -11.10
C TRP A 431 12.93 -15.32 -10.37
N SER A 432 12.18 -15.31 -9.26
CA SER A 432 11.89 -16.50 -8.45
C SER A 432 10.97 -17.48 -9.19
N ALA A 433 9.97 -17.01 -9.93
CA ALA A 433 9.07 -17.91 -10.67
C ALA A 433 9.79 -18.69 -11.78
N PRO A 434 10.60 -18.08 -12.67
CA PRO A 434 11.43 -18.84 -13.61
C PRO A 434 12.37 -19.83 -12.92
N LEU A 435 13.02 -19.43 -11.82
CA LEU A 435 13.91 -20.32 -11.04
C LEU A 435 13.15 -21.55 -10.53
N GLN A 436 11.98 -21.34 -9.90
CA GLN A 436 11.13 -22.41 -9.41
C GLN A 436 10.67 -23.33 -10.54
N ILE A 437 10.27 -22.76 -11.69
CA ILE A 437 9.84 -23.54 -12.85
C ILE A 437 10.99 -24.41 -13.38
N THR A 438 12.17 -23.82 -13.57
CA THR A 438 13.34 -24.55 -14.07
C THR A 438 13.78 -25.65 -13.11
N LEU A 439 13.87 -25.38 -11.80
CA LEU A 439 14.27 -26.38 -10.80
C LEU A 439 13.25 -27.51 -10.66
N ALA A 440 11.94 -27.18 -10.65
CA ALA A 440 10.89 -28.19 -10.61
C ALA A 440 10.92 -29.09 -11.84
N LEU A 441 11.08 -28.52 -13.04
CA LEU A 441 11.18 -29.31 -14.28
C LEU A 441 12.45 -30.18 -14.31
N TYR A 442 13.58 -29.67 -13.80
CA TYR A 442 14.80 -30.45 -13.67
C TYR A 442 14.61 -31.68 -12.76
N PHE A 443 14.03 -31.50 -11.57
CA PHE A 443 13.77 -32.61 -10.66
C PHE A 443 12.69 -33.56 -11.20
N LEU A 444 11.66 -33.04 -11.85
CA LEU A 444 10.62 -33.84 -12.49
C LEU A 444 11.20 -34.69 -13.63
N TRP A 445 12.06 -34.12 -14.47
CA TRP A 445 12.73 -34.85 -15.54
C TRP A 445 13.58 -36.00 -14.98
N GLY A 446 14.26 -35.79 -13.85
CA GLY A 446 15.00 -36.85 -13.17
C GLY A 446 14.14 -37.97 -12.57
N ILE A 447 12.83 -37.75 -12.39
CA ILE A 447 11.90 -38.74 -11.82
C ILE A 447 11.08 -39.44 -12.91
N LEU A 448 10.61 -38.68 -13.90
CA LEU A 448 9.64 -39.10 -14.92
C LEU A 448 10.19 -39.07 -16.35
N GLY A 449 11.46 -38.72 -16.56
CA GLY A 449 12.09 -38.73 -17.87
C GLY A 449 11.38 -37.83 -18.91
N PRO A 450 11.39 -38.22 -20.20
CA PRO A 450 10.77 -37.46 -21.29
C PRO A 450 9.25 -37.21 -21.12
N SER A 451 8.58 -38.01 -20.31
CA SER A 451 7.12 -37.96 -20.09
C SER A 451 6.66 -36.70 -19.37
N VAL A 452 7.59 -35.94 -18.76
CA VAL A 452 7.35 -34.58 -18.24
C VAL A 452 6.89 -33.62 -19.35
N LEU A 453 7.31 -33.82 -20.60
CA LEU A 453 6.97 -32.95 -21.72
C LEU A 453 5.48 -33.00 -22.09
N ALA A 454 4.81 -34.14 -21.89
CA ALA A 454 3.38 -34.29 -22.16
C ALA A 454 2.52 -33.48 -21.17
N GLY A 455 2.85 -33.53 -19.87
CA GLY A 455 2.22 -32.68 -18.86
C GLY A 455 2.53 -31.21 -19.08
N LEU A 456 3.79 -30.87 -19.41
CA LEU A 456 4.20 -29.51 -19.75
C LEU A 456 3.41 -28.94 -20.94
N ALA A 457 3.15 -29.75 -21.98
CA ALA A 457 2.37 -29.33 -23.14
C ALA A 457 0.94 -28.94 -22.77
N VAL A 458 0.27 -29.72 -21.91
CA VAL A 458 -1.07 -29.39 -21.40
C VAL A 458 -1.06 -28.10 -20.57
N MET A 459 -0.06 -27.91 -19.69
CA MET A 459 0.09 -26.64 -18.95
C MET A 459 0.26 -25.46 -19.89
N ILE A 460 1.14 -25.60 -20.89
CA ILE A 460 1.42 -24.56 -21.87
C ILE A 460 0.19 -24.25 -22.71
N VAL A 461 -0.69 -25.21 -23.00
CA VAL A 461 -1.96 -25.00 -23.73
C VAL A 461 -3.04 -24.34 -22.86
N LEU A 462 -3.09 -24.62 -21.56
CA LEU A 462 -4.04 -23.97 -20.65
C LEU A 462 -3.69 -22.49 -20.38
N ILE A 463 -2.41 -22.11 -20.46
CA ILE A 463 -1.95 -20.72 -20.31
C ILE A 463 -2.60 -19.75 -21.33
N PRO A 464 -2.57 -19.98 -22.66
CA PRO A 464 -3.19 -19.10 -23.65
C PRO A 464 -4.71 -19.12 -23.58
N VAL A 465 -5.36 -20.25 -23.26
CA VAL A 465 -6.82 -20.31 -23.03
C VAL A 465 -7.21 -19.35 -21.89
N ASN A 466 -6.49 -19.43 -20.77
CA ASN A 466 -6.67 -18.51 -19.65
C ASN A 466 -6.29 -17.06 -20.00
N GLY A 467 -5.25 -16.86 -20.80
CA GLY A 467 -4.85 -15.54 -21.30
C GLY A 467 -5.91 -14.86 -22.18
N LEU A 468 -6.57 -15.62 -23.06
CA LEU A 468 -7.67 -15.13 -23.91
C LEU A 468 -8.89 -14.76 -23.07
N ILE A 469 -9.28 -15.61 -22.11
CA ILE A 469 -10.40 -15.33 -21.21
C ILE A 469 -10.07 -14.12 -20.32
N ALA A 470 -8.86 -14.05 -19.75
CA ALA A 470 -8.42 -12.93 -18.94
C ALA A 470 -8.40 -11.61 -19.72
N ASN A 471 -7.95 -11.62 -20.99
CA ASN A 471 -8.01 -10.44 -21.87
C ASN A 471 -9.45 -10.03 -22.18
N ARG A 472 -10.37 -10.99 -22.33
CA ARG A 472 -11.80 -10.70 -22.53
C ARG A 472 -12.43 -10.12 -21.26
N VAL A 473 -12.16 -10.71 -20.09
CA VAL A 473 -12.58 -10.21 -18.77
C VAL A 473 -12.05 -8.79 -18.55
N LYS A 474 -10.76 -8.54 -18.83
CA LYS A 474 -10.17 -7.19 -18.76
C LYS A 474 -10.89 -6.19 -19.66
N THR A 475 -11.24 -6.59 -20.89
CA THR A 475 -11.97 -5.73 -21.84
C THR A 475 -13.38 -5.41 -21.32
N LEU A 476 -14.07 -6.40 -20.75
CA LEU A 476 -15.38 -6.20 -20.12
C LEU A 476 -15.27 -5.33 -18.86
N GLN A 477 -14.21 -5.50 -18.06
CA GLN A 477 -13.96 -4.68 -16.88
C GLN A 477 -13.73 -3.21 -17.25
N ILE A 478 -13.01 -2.91 -18.34
CA ILE A 478 -12.86 -1.54 -18.85
C ILE A 478 -14.23 -0.95 -19.24
N ARG A 479 -15.08 -1.74 -19.91
CA ARG A 479 -16.44 -1.31 -20.29
C ARG A 479 -17.34 -1.09 -19.06
N GLN A 480 -17.22 -1.95 -18.06
CA GLN A 480 -17.93 -1.83 -16.78
C GLN A 480 -17.50 -0.56 -16.04
N MET A 481 -16.19 -0.27 -15.97
CA MET A 481 -15.69 0.97 -15.37
C MET A 481 -16.27 2.22 -16.03
N LYS A 482 -16.43 2.22 -17.37
CA LYS A 482 -17.07 3.34 -18.07
C LYS A 482 -18.49 3.63 -17.58
N TYR A 483 -19.36 2.61 -17.54
CA TYR A 483 -20.74 2.79 -17.05
C TYR A 483 -20.79 3.11 -15.56
N LYS A 484 -19.88 2.55 -14.76
CA LYS A 484 -19.73 2.87 -13.34
C LYS A 484 -19.38 4.34 -13.14
N ASP A 485 -18.43 4.87 -13.91
CA ASP A 485 -18.00 6.26 -13.84
C ASP A 485 -19.13 7.21 -14.27
N GLU A 486 -19.84 6.88 -15.35
CA GLU A 486 -21.04 7.64 -15.78
C GLU A 486 -22.11 7.67 -14.68
N ARG A 487 -22.39 6.52 -14.03
CA ARG A 487 -23.35 6.43 -12.91
C ARG A 487 -22.92 7.26 -11.71
N VAL A 488 -21.66 7.14 -11.28
CA VAL A 488 -21.13 7.85 -10.11
C VAL A 488 -21.07 9.36 -10.37
N LYS A 489 -20.74 9.78 -11.60
CA LYS A 489 -20.79 11.19 -12.02
C LYS A 489 -22.21 11.73 -11.93
N LEU A 490 -23.20 11.06 -12.53
CA LEU A 490 -24.60 11.47 -12.46
C LEU A 490 -25.10 11.52 -11.01
N MET A 491 -24.72 10.54 -10.17
CA MET A 491 -25.06 10.56 -8.75
C MET A 491 -24.48 11.78 -8.03
N ASN A 492 -23.24 12.16 -8.33
CA ASN A 492 -22.63 13.36 -7.76
C ASN A 492 -23.37 14.66 -8.17
N GLU A 493 -23.79 14.76 -9.43
CA GLU A 493 -24.60 15.90 -9.91
C GLU A 493 -25.96 15.96 -9.19
N VAL A 494 -26.63 14.81 -9.03
CA VAL A 494 -27.89 14.70 -8.27
C VAL A 494 -27.72 15.10 -6.81
N LEU A 495 -26.64 14.67 -6.14
CA LEU A 495 -26.40 15.00 -4.73
C LEU A 495 -26.08 16.49 -4.53
N ASN A 496 -25.29 17.10 -5.42
CA ASN A 496 -25.00 18.54 -5.34
C ASN A 496 -26.24 19.39 -5.64
N GLY A 497 -27.12 18.91 -6.52
CA GLY A 497 -28.38 19.56 -6.89
C GLY A 497 -29.60 19.14 -6.05
N ILE A 498 -29.43 18.35 -4.99
CA ILE A 498 -30.55 17.62 -4.35
C ILE A 498 -31.68 18.54 -3.86
N LYS A 499 -31.36 19.73 -3.37
CA LYS A 499 -32.35 20.72 -2.91
C LYS A 499 -33.25 21.16 -4.06
N VAL A 500 -32.67 21.45 -5.22
CA VAL A 500 -33.38 21.87 -6.43
C VAL A 500 -34.23 20.72 -6.96
N LEU A 501 -33.67 19.52 -7.07
CA LEU A 501 -34.39 18.33 -7.55
C LEU A 501 -35.64 18.05 -6.71
N LYS A 502 -35.55 18.20 -5.38
CA LYS A 502 -36.67 18.01 -4.45
C LYS A 502 -37.74 19.09 -4.59
N MET A 503 -37.36 20.36 -4.79
CA MET A 503 -38.32 21.45 -4.98
C MET A 503 -39.18 21.25 -6.23
N TYR A 504 -38.61 20.70 -7.30
CA TYR A 504 -39.32 20.43 -8.55
C TYR A 504 -39.92 19.02 -8.64
N ALA A 505 -39.81 18.20 -7.59
CA ALA A 505 -40.22 16.79 -7.59
C ALA A 505 -39.60 15.95 -8.73
N TRP A 506 -38.34 16.25 -9.10
CA TRP A 506 -37.62 15.58 -10.19
C TRP A 506 -36.93 14.28 -9.77
N GLU A 507 -36.99 13.89 -8.50
CA GLU A 507 -36.30 12.70 -7.98
C GLU A 507 -36.66 11.41 -8.76
N PRO A 508 -37.93 11.12 -9.08
CA PRO A 508 -38.27 9.88 -9.81
C PRO A 508 -37.68 9.83 -11.23
N SER A 509 -37.56 10.99 -11.90
CA SER A 509 -36.97 11.07 -13.24
C SER A 509 -35.48 10.76 -13.22
N PHE A 510 -34.75 11.37 -12.28
CA PHE A 510 -33.33 11.09 -12.08
C PHE A 510 -33.07 9.66 -11.56
N GLU A 511 -33.96 9.13 -10.71
CA GLU A 511 -33.91 7.73 -10.26
C GLU A 511 -33.95 6.77 -11.47
N ALA A 512 -34.88 6.99 -12.40
CA ALA A 512 -35.02 6.18 -13.60
C ALA A 512 -33.78 6.25 -14.51
N GLN A 513 -33.16 7.43 -14.66
CA GLN A 513 -31.93 7.59 -15.43
C GLN A 513 -30.75 6.82 -14.81
N ILE A 514 -30.57 6.91 -13.48
CA ILE A 514 -29.51 6.19 -12.77
C ILE A 514 -29.73 4.67 -12.88
N LEU A 515 -30.97 4.18 -12.72
CA LEU A 515 -31.29 2.77 -12.87
C LEU A 515 -31.08 2.26 -14.31
N LYS A 516 -31.31 3.10 -15.32
CA LYS A 516 -31.02 2.78 -16.72
C LYS A 516 -29.52 2.52 -16.94
N ILE A 517 -28.66 3.39 -16.42
CA ILE A 517 -27.19 3.21 -16.49
C ILE A 517 -26.78 1.93 -15.72
N ARG A 518 -27.33 1.74 -14.52
CA ARG A 518 -27.07 0.55 -13.69
C ARG A 518 -27.45 -0.75 -14.39
N ASN A 519 -28.51 -0.76 -15.19
CA ASN A 519 -28.89 -1.95 -15.96
C ASN A 519 -27.87 -2.30 -17.05
N GLU A 520 -27.31 -1.30 -17.74
CA GLU A 520 -26.23 -1.52 -18.71
C GLU A 520 -24.94 -2.01 -18.03
N GLU A 521 -24.59 -1.41 -16.89
CA GLU A 521 -23.49 -1.88 -16.04
C GLU A 521 -23.68 -3.36 -15.64
N MET A 522 -24.89 -3.72 -15.20
CA MET A 522 -25.21 -5.08 -14.74
C MET A 522 -25.18 -6.11 -15.87
N LYS A 523 -25.50 -5.73 -17.12
CA LYS A 523 -25.34 -6.62 -18.29
C LYS A 523 -23.87 -7.00 -18.50
N VAL A 524 -22.95 -6.05 -18.33
CA VAL A 524 -21.50 -6.30 -18.47
C VAL A 524 -20.98 -7.18 -17.32
N LEU A 525 -21.42 -6.91 -16.08
CA LEU A 525 -21.11 -7.76 -14.93
C LEU A 525 -21.62 -9.18 -15.10
N LYS A 526 -22.83 -9.35 -15.66
CA LYS A 526 -23.40 -10.67 -15.97
C LYS A 526 -22.58 -11.43 -17.02
N GLN A 527 -22.11 -10.76 -18.08
CA GLN A 527 -21.17 -11.35 -19.05
C GLN A 527 -19.86 -11.79 -18.38
N THR A 528 -19.35 -10.99 -17.45
CA THR A 528 -18.14 -11.32 -16.66
C THR A 528 -18.38 -12.53 -15.75
N ALA A 529 -19.55 -12.62 -15.11
CA ALA A 529 -19.94 -13.77 -14.31
C ALA A 529 -20.00 -15.07 -15.16
N TYR A 530 -20.54 -15.00 -16.39
CA TYR A 530 -20.51 -16.15 -17.30
C TYR A 530 -19.10 -16.59 -17.65
N LEU A 531 -18.18 -15.65 -17.95
CA LEU A 531 -16.77 -15.98 -18.21
C LEU A 531 -16.07 -16.54 -16.98
N ASN A 532 -16.33 -16.01 -15.78
CA ASN A 532 -15.77 -16.55 -14.54
C ASN A 532 -16.30 -17.95 -14.23
N SER A 533 -17.58 -18.21 -14.49
CA SER A 533 -18.15 -19.55 -14.36
C SER A 533 -17.59 -20.51 -15.41
N ALA A 534 -17.39 -20.06 -16.66
CA ALA A 534 -16.75 -20.85 -17.70
C ALA A 534 -15.28 -21.16 -17.37
N THR A 535 -14.55 -20.19 -16.83
CA THR A 535 -13.20 -20.39 -16.30
C THR A 535 -13.23 -21.49 -15.25
N SER A 536 -14.18 -21.42 -14.31
CA SER A 536 -14.34 -22.42 -13.25
C SER A 536 -14.69 -23.81 -13.77
N PHE A 537 -15.53 -23.89 -14.80
CA PHE A 537 -15.83 -25.14 -15.50
C PHE A 537 -14.58 -25.71 -16.17
N ILE A 538 -13.78 -24.88 -16.86
CA ILE A 538 -12.50 -25.30 -17.46
C ILE A 538 -11.59 -25.85 -16.36
N TRP A 539 -11.47 -25.15 -15.22
CA TRP A 539 -10.67 -25.63 -14.08
C TRP A 539 -11.18 -26.94 -13.47
N SER A 540 -12.50 -27.16 -13.44
CA SER A 540 -13.07 -28.39 -12.87
C SER A 540 -13.12 -29.56 -13.84
N CYS A 541 -13.21 -29.30 -15.15
CA CYS A 541 -13.34 -30.31 -16.20
C CYS A 541 -11.98 -30.86 -16.66
N ALA A 542 -10.93 -30.07 -16.50
CA ALA A 542 -9.63 -30.45 -17.00
C ALA A 542 -9.05 -31.76 -16.41
N PRO A 543 -9.33 -32.23 -15.16
CA PRO A 543 -8.87 -33.54 -14.64
C PRO A 543 -9.43 -34.70 -15.41
N PHE A 544 -10.73 -34.60 -15.67
CA PHE A 544 -11.45 -35.59 -16.44
C PHE A 544 -10.93 -35.61 -17.88
N LEU A 545 -10.79 -34.45 -18.51
CA LEU A 545 -10.31 -34.34 -19.89
C LEU A 545 -8.88 -34.88 -20.05
N VAL A 546 -8.00 -34.58 -19.09
CA VAL A 546 -6.61 -35.00 -19.14
C VAL A 546 -6.49 -36.50 -18.88
N THR A 547 -7.12 -37.03 -17.84
CA THR A 547 -7.16 -38.48 -17.56
C THR A 547 -7.71 -39.26 -18.75
N PHE A 548 -8.78 -38.76 -19.37
CA PHE A 548 -9.36 -39.33 -20.59
C PHE A 548 -8.37 -39.30 -21.76
N LEU A 549 -7.73 -38.14 -22.04
CA LEU A 549 -6.76 -38.00 -23.13
C LEU A 549 -5.52 -38.89 -22.95
N THR A 550 -5.05 -39.07 -21.71
CA THR A 550 -3.90 -39.93 -21.40
C THR A 550 -4.21 -41.40 -21.67
N PHE A 551 -5.37 -41.89 -21.23
CA PHE A 551 -5.78 -43.27 -21.50
C PHE A 551 -6.16 -43.48 -22.99
N PHE A 552 -6.76 -42.48 -23.62
CA PHE A 552 -7.14 -42.54 -25.04
C PHE A 552 -5.91 -42.57 -25.97
N THR A 553 -4.89 -41.76 -25.69
CA THR A 553 -3.64 -41.75 -26.47
C THR A 553 -2.86 -43.05 -26.33
N TYR A 554 -2.89 -43.71 -25.17
CA TYR A 554 -2.28 -45.03 -25.00
C TYR A 554 -2.89 -46.10 -25.90
N VAL A 555 -4.22 -46.19 -25.88
CA VAL A 555 -4.97 -47.20 -26.64
C VAL A 555 -4.72 -47.06 -28.14
N ILE A 556 -4.40 -45.85 -28.59
CA ILE A 556 -4.19 -45.51 -30.00
C ILE A 556 -2.71 -45.61 -30.43
N SER A 557 -1.75 -45.49 -29.50
CA SER A 557 -0.33 -45.37 -29.85
C SER A 557 0.32 -46.70 -30.30
N ASP A 558 -0.17 -47.87 -29.88
CA ASP A 558 0.22 -49.15 -30.48
C ASP A 558 -0.83 -50.25 -30.16
N PRO A 559 -1.66 -50.69 -31.13
CA PRO A 559 -2.77 -51.62 -30.88
C PRO A 559 -2.37 -53.04 -30.47
N ASP A 560 -1.16 -53.50 -30.83
CA ASP A 560 -0.80 -54.93 -30.78
C ASP A 560 0.14 -55.32 -29.62
N ASN A 561 0.93 -54.40 -29.06
CA ASN A 561 1.89 -54.67 -27.97
C ASN A 561 1.53 -54.03 -26.61
N HIS A 562 0.66 -53.02 -26.58
CA HIS A 562 0.29 -52.29 -25.36
C HIS A 562 -1.11 -52.69 -24.86
N ILE A 563 -1.30 -53.96 -24.51
CA ILE A 563 -2.46 -54.37 -23.70
C ILE A 563 -2.29 -53.69 -22.35
N LEU A 564 -3.20 -52.78 -21.96
CA LEU A 564 -3.15 -52.12 -20.64
C LEU A 564 -2.99 -53.21 -19.57
N LYS A 565 -1.79 -53.34 -18.99
CA LYS A 565 -1.58 -54.31 -17.92
C LYS A 565 -2.35 -53.78 -16.70
N PRO A 566 -3.17 -54.63 -16.06
CA PRO A 566 -3.91 -54.27 -14.85
C PRO A 566 -2.98 -53.66 -13.81
N ASP A 567 -1.79 -54.24 -13.62
CA ASP A 567 -0.78 -53.78 -12.69
C ASP A 567 -0.38 -52.31 -12.94
N THR A 568 -0.29 -51.87 -14.20
CA THR A 568 0.01 -50.47 -14.55
C THR A 568 -1.18 -49.52 -14.35
N ILE A 569 -2.42 -49.98 -14.58
CA ILE A 569 -3.65 -49.22 -14.26
C ILE A 569 -3.80 -49.09 -12.75
N PHE A 570 -3.64 -50.19 -12.01
CA PHE A 570 -3.85 -50.22 -10.57
C PHE A 570 -2.76 -49.48 -9.82
N VAL A 571 -1.51 -49.56 -10.25
CA VAL A 571 -0.44 -48.76 -9.67
C VAL A 571 -0.68 -47.27 -9.95
N SER A 572 -1.03 -46.88 -11.18
CA SER A 572 -1.35 -45.48 -11.48
C SER A 572 -2.62 -44.98 -10.77
N MET A 573 -3.70 -45.76 -10.70
CA MET A 573 -4.94 -45.44 -9.98
C MET A 573 -4.77 -45.43 -8.45
N SER A 574 -4.01 -46.36 -7.87
CA SER A 574 -3.68 -46.38 -6.44
C SER A 574 -2.79 -45.21 -6.06
N LEU A 575 -1.87 -44.82 -6.95
CA LEU A 575 -1.13 -43.57 -6.81
C LEU A 575 -2.08 -42.37 -6.91
N PHE A 576 -3.02 -42.34 -7.85
CA PHE A 576 -4.03 -41.28 -7.93
C PHE A 576 -4.88 -41.20 -6.65
N TYR A 577 -5.21 -42.34 -6.04
CA TYR A 577 -5.93 -42.48 -4.79
C TYR A 577 -5.14 -41.95 -3.57
N ILE A 578 -3.90 -42.41 -3.37
CA ILE A 578 -3.07 -41.98 -2.22
C ILE A 578 -2.63 -40.51 -2.40
N MET A 579 -2.51 -40.01 -3.65
CA MET A 579 -2.29 -38.59 -3.93
C MET A 579 -3.50 -37.71 -3.59
N HIS A 580 -4.72 -38.25 -3.58
CA HIS A 580 -5.93 -37.49 -3.30
C HIS A 580 -6.15 -37.21 -1.80
N LEU A 581 -5.71 -38.12 -0.92
CA LEU A 581 -5.95 -38.13 0.54
C LEU A 581 -5.34 -36.92 1.30
N PRO A 582 -4.10 -36.46 1.05
CA PRO A 582 -3.56 -35.25 1.68
C PRO A 582 -4.03 -33.95 1.02
N LEU A 583 -4.57 -34.03 -0.21
CA LEU A 583 -4.85 -32.87 -1.09
C LEU A 583 -6.31 -32.40 -1.10
N GLY A 584 -7.24 -33.14 -0.46
CA GLY A 584 -8.62 -32.68 -0.22
C GLY A 584 -8.73 -31.37 0.59
N LEU A 585 -7.64 -30.96 1.25
CA LEU A 585 -7.58 -29.80 2.14
C LEU A 585 -7.53 -28.42 1.45
N LEU A 586 -7.32 -28.30 0.13
CA LEU A 586 -6.94 -27.00 -0.47
C LEU A 586 -7.64 -26.64 -1.81
N PRO A 587 -7.88 -25.34 -2.11
CA PRO A 587 -8.92 -24.91 -3.06
C PRO A 587 -8.48 -24.84 -4.54
N LEU A 588 -9.40 -25.21 -5.45
CA LEU A 588 -9.69 -24.86 -6.86
C LEU A 588 -8.58 -24.61 -7.93
N ILE A 589 -7.36 -24.17 -7.62
CA ILE A 589 -6.27 -23.98 -8.64
C ILE A 589 -5.29 -25.18 -8.65
N ILE A 590 -5.49 -26.18 -7.78
CA ILE A 590 -4.67 -27.42 -7.72
C ILE A 590 -5.06 -28.40 -8.84
N VAL A 591 -6.31 -28.30 -9.29
CA VAL A 591 -6.96 -29.23 -10.21
C VAL A 591 -6.16 -29.37 -11.52
N SER A 592 -5.69 -28.26 -12.10
CA SER A 592 -4.85 -28.25 -13.32
C SER A 592 -3.47 -28.87 -13.17
N VAL A 593 -2.97 -29.01 -11.93
CA VAL A 593 -1.63 -29.50 -11.64
C VAL A 593 -1.67 -31.00 -11.40
N ILE A 594 -2.75 -31.49 -10.78
CA ILE A 594 -3.08 -32.90 -10.69
C ILE A 594 -3.06 -33.48 -12.12
N GLU A 595 -3.83 -32.90 -13.03
CA GLU A 595 -3.89 -33.24 -14.46
C GLU A 595 -2.54 -33.43 -15.16
N VAL A 596 -1.67 -32.46 -14.98
CA VAL A 596 -0.35 -32.43 -15.62
C VAL A 596 0.52 -33.55 -15.07
N SER A 597 0.43 -33.76 -13.77
CA SER A 597 1.04 -34.89 -13.10
C SER A 597 0.47 -36.19 -13.65
N LEU A 598 -0.86 -36.31 -13.79
CA LEU A 598 -1.57 -37.48 -14.34
C LEU A 598 -1.14 -37.79 -15.78
N MET A 599 -1.09 -36.79 -16.68
CA MET A 599 -0.65 -36.96 -18.07
C MET A 599 0.82 -37.37 -18.15
N SER A 600 1.68 -36.77 -17.32
CA SER A 600 3.09 -37.13 -17.27
C SER A 600 3.33 -38.50 -16.67
N PHE A 601 2.58 -38.90 -15.63
CA PHE A 601 2.63 -40.23 -15.05
C PHE A 601 2.08 -41.29 -16.00
N GLY A 602 0.98 -41.00 -16.69
CA GLY A 602 0.48 -41.86 -17.75
C GLY A 602 1.52 -41.96 -18.86
N CYS A 603 1.92 -40.87 -19.52
CA CYS A 603 2.97 -40.92 -20.54
C CYS A 603 4.27 -41.62 -20.05
N PHE A 604 4.62 -41.58 -18.77
CA PHE A 604 5.75 -42.32 -18.19
C PHE A 604 5.52 -43.84 -18.18
N VAL A 605 4.38 -44.27 -17.64
CA VAL A 605 3.96 -45.67 -17.61
C VAL A 605 3.73 -46.24 -19.02
N LEU A 606 3.34 -45.38 -19.97
CA LEU A 606 2.92 -45.76 -21.31
C LEU A 606 4.06 -45.75 -22.36
N VAL A 607 5.18 -45.07 -22.09
CA VAL A 607 6.33 -44.96 -23.01
C VAL A 607 7.48 -45.90 -22.61
N ASN A 608 7.54 -46.35 -21.35
CA ASN A 608 8.64 -47.16 -20.84
C ASN A 608 8.15 -48.46 -20.20
N ASP A 609 8.16 -49.55 -20.96
CA ASP A 609 7.73 -50.89 -20.49
C ASP A 609 8.61 -51.51 -19.40
N THR A 610 9.78 -50.90 -19.12
CA THR A 610 10.80 -51.46 -18.21
C THR A 610 10.79 -50.84 -16.80
N GLU A 611 10.08 -49.72 -16.59
CA GLU A 611 10.08 -49.01 -15.30
C GLU A 611 8.68 -48.92 -14.67
N VAL A 612 8.55 -49.40 -13.44
CA VAL A 612 7.30 -49.33 -12.65
C VAL A 612 7.21 -47.99 -11.91
N LEU A 613 6.05 -47.34 -11.95
CA LEU A 613 5.77 -46.11 -11.20
C LEU A 613 5.60 -46.47 -9.70
N ASP A 614 6.62 -46.27 -8.89
CA ASP A 614 6.57 -46.52 -7.44
C ASP A 614 5.93 -45.34 -6.66
N ALA A 615 5.51 -45.60 -5.41
CA ALA A 615 4.93 -44.58 -4.52
C ALA A 615 5.88 -43.37 -4.37
N LYS A 616 7.17 -43.67 -4.21
CA LYS A 616 8.25 -42.70 -4.12
C LYS A 616 8.31 -41.73 -5.31
N ARG A 617 8.25 -42.18 -6.56
CA ARG A 617 8.30 -41.31 -7.76
C ARG A 617 7.03 -40.47 -7.86
N ALA A 618 5.86 -41.04 -7.59
CA ALA A 618 4.60 -40.33 -7.72
C ALA A 618 4.42 -39.19 -6.70
N PHE A 619 4.65 -39.44 -5.40
CA PHE A 619 4.49 -38.42 -4.36
C PHE A 619 5.44 -37.24 -4.52
N VAL A 620 6.67 -37.53 -4.94
CA VAL A 620 7.71 -36.51 -5.10
C VAL A 620 7.43 -35.68 -6.34
N ALA A 621 7.07 -36.31 -7.47
CA ALA A 621 6.69 -35.58 -8.67
C ALA A 621 5.44 -34.72 -8.44
N LEU A 622 4.41 -35.24 -7.74
CA LEU A 622 3.23 -34.45 -7.38
C LEU A 622 3.58 -33.23 -6.53
N SER A 623 4.46 -33.40 -5.54
CA SER A 623 4.93 -32.29 -4.70
C SER A 623 5.66 -31.23 -5.53
N LEU A 624 6.44 -31.63 -6.54
CA LEU A 624 7.12 -30.73 -7.47
C LEU A 624 6.15 -30.03 -8.43
N PHE A 625 5.14 -30.73 -8.92
CA PHE A 625 4.06 -30.14 -9.71
C PHE A 625 3.27 -29.11 -8.88
N ASN A 626 2.99 -29.39 -7.60
CA ASN A 626 2.34 -28.44 -6.69
C ASN A 626 3.16 -27.16 -6.49
N ILE A 627 4.49 -27.25 -6.47
CA ILE A 627 5.38 -26.09 -6.42
C ILE A 627 5.25 -25.23 -7.67
N LEU A 628 5.04 -25.81 -8.86
CA LEU A 628 4.83 -25.07 -10.13
C LEU A 628 3.54 -24.23 -10.14
N ARG A 629 2.56 -24.53 -9.28
CA ARG A 629 1.24 -23.88 -9.27
C ARG A 629 1.31 -22.38 -9.00
N PHE A 630 1.95 -22.02 -7.88
CA PHE A 630 2.03 -20.64 -7.42
C PHE A 630 2.73 -19.74 -8.45
N PRO A 631 3.93 -20.06 -8.96
CA PRO A 631 4.60 -19.22 -9.96
C PRO A 631 3.80 -19.09 -11.26
N LEU A 632 3.17 -20.17 -11.76
CA LEU A 632 2.37 -20.12 -12.99
C LEU A 632 1.10 -19.27 -12.86
N SER A 633 0.41 -19.33 -11.71
CA SER A 633 -0.78 -18.53 -11.46
C SER A 633 -0.47 -17.06 -11.14
N MET A 634 0.67 -16.79 -10.51
CA MET A 634 1.02 -15.45 -10.04
C MET A 634 1.75 -14.61 -11.09
N LEU A 635 2.47 -15.25 -12.02
CA LEU A 635 3.26 -14.55 -13.04
C LEU A 635 2.42 -13.62 -13.93
N PRO A 636 1.23 -14.00 -14.44
CA PRO A 636 0.36 -13.08 -15.17
C PRO A 636 -0.10 -11.88 -14.34
N ASN A 637 -0.41 -12.09 -13.05
CA ASN A 637 -0.82 -11.02 -12.13
C ASN A 637 0.33 -10.03 -11.89
N VAL A 638 1.55 -10.53 -11.72
CA VAL A 638 2.74 -9.68 -11.54
C VAL A 638 3.02 -8.88 -12.81
N ILE A 639 2.90 -9.46 -14.00
CA ILE A 639 3.04 -8.74 -15.27
C ILE A 639 2.00 -7.61 -15.36
N SER A 640 0.74 -7.91 -15.03
CA SER A 640 -0.33 -6.89 -14.99
C SER A 640 0.00 -5.74 -14.04
N ASN A 641 0.46 -6.06 -12.82
CA ASN A 641 0.83 -5.07 -11.80
C ASN A 641 2.05 -4.23 -12.23
N VAL A 642 3.03 -4.83 -12.90
CA VAL A 642 4.18 -4.12 -13.48
C VAL A 642 3.72 -3.14 -14.55
N VAL A 643 2.86 -3.57 -15.48
CA VAL A 643 2.33 -2.70 -16.54
C VAL A 643 1.54 -1.53 -15.95
N GLN A 644 0.67 -1.78 -14.97
CA GLN A 644 -0.10 -0.73 -14.29
C GLN A 644 0.79 0.25 -13.54
N THR A 645 1.80 -0.24 -12.83
CA THR A 645 2.76 0.61 -12.10
C THR A 645 3.62 1.42 -13.06
N SER A 646 3.97 0.87 -14.24
CA SER A 646 4.70 1.58 -15.29
C SER A 646 3.91 2.79 -15.83
N VAL A 647 2.58 2.67 -15.98
CA VAL A 647 1.71 3.80 -16.31
C VAL A 647 1.72 4.85 -15.19
N GLY A 648 1.64 4.42 -13.93
CA GLY A 648 1.77 5.32 -12.77
C GLY A 648 3.11 6.06 -12.72
N ILE A 649 4.22 5.37 -13.00
CA ILE A 649 5.56 5.96 -13.10
C ILE A 649 5.62 7.05 -14.18
N LYS A 650 4.98 6.83 -15.34
CA LYS A 650 4.93 7.86 -16.41
C LYS A 650 4.20 9.12 -15.93
N ARG A 651 3.06 8.97 -15.24
CA ARG A 651 2.30 10.10 -14.69
C ARG A 651 3.07 10.83 -13.58
N LEU A 652 3.69 10.08 -12.67
CA LEU A 652 4.54 10.64 -11.62
C LEU A 652 5.74 11.39 -12.21
N ASN A 653 6.42 10.83 -13.20
CA ASN A 653 7.53 11.51 -13.87
C ASN A 653 7.05 12.78 -14.59
N LYS A 654 5.88 12.77 -15.26
CA LYS A 654 5.30 13.98 -15.87
C LYS A 654 5.10 15.06 -14.80
N PHE A 655 4.43 14.73 -13.70
CA PHE A 655 4.14 15.67 -12.61
C PHE A 655 5.40 16.19 -11.90
N MET A 656 6.35 15.32 -11.57
CA MET A 656 7.57 15.72 -10.85
C MET A 656 8.51 16.58 -11.70
N ASN A 657 8.45 16.46 -13.03
CA ASN A 657 9.22 17.30 -13.95
C ASN A 657 8.45 18.55 -14.41
N ALA A 658 7.22 18.76 -13.95
CA ALA A 658 6.47 19.98 -14.24
C ALA A 658 7.20 21.22 -13.71
N GLU A 659 6.95 22.37 -14.31
CA GLU A 659 7.63 23.61 -13.96
C GLU A 659 7.26 24.09 -12.56
N GLU A 660 8.25 24.60 -11.84
CA GLU A 660 8.09 25.19 -10.51
C GLU A 660 8.19 26.71 -10.63
N LEU A 661 7.50 27.43 -9.74
CA LEU A 661 7.66 28.87 -9.61
C LEU A 661 9.08 29.18 -9.13
N ASN A 662 9.72 30.18 -9.75
CA ASN A 662 11.03 30.65 -9.32
C ASN A 662 10.88 31.52 -8.08
N GLU A 663 11.36 31.03 -6.93
CA GLU A 663 11.38 31.77 -5.66
C GLU A 663 12.20 33.08 -5.77
N SER A 664 13.17 33.15 -6.68
CA SER A 664 13.99 34.35 -6.93
C SER A 664 13.32 35.40 -7.84
N SER A 665 12.05 35.21 -8.22
CA SER A 665 11.35 36.16 -9.11
C SER A 665 11.02 37.47 -8.40
N ILE A 666 10.88 37.43 -7.08
CA ILE A 666 10.61 38.58 -6.21
C ILE A 666 11.80 38.81 -5.30
N GLU A 667 12.23 40.06 -5.22
CA GLU A 667 13.23 40.53 -4.27
C GLU A 667 12.55 40.91 -2.95
N HIS A 668 13.30 40.78 -1.85
CA HIS A 668 12.86 41.15 -0.52
C HIS A 668 13.90 42.06 0.15
N ASP A 669 14.39 43.08 -0.55
CA ASP A 669 15.36 44.02 -0.01
C ASP A 669 14.67 44.98 0.98
N PRO A 670 15.01 44.92 2.29
CA PRO A 670 14.42 45.78 3.31
C PRO A 670 14.87 47.26 3.21
N LYS A 671 15.89 47.57 2.39
CA LYS A 671 16.42 48.94 2.22
C LYS A 671 15.59 49.80 1.28
N GLU A 672 14.69 49.20 0.51
CA GLU A 672 13.80 49.94 -0.38
C GLU A 672 12.87 50.87 0.44
N PRO A 673 12.70 52.14 0.04
CA PRO A 673 11.87 53.09 0.77
C PRO A 673 10.39 52.71 0.69
N ASN A 674 9.96 52.18 -0.45
CA ASN A 674 8.60 51.75 -0.70
C ASN A 674 8.47 50.22 -0.53
N PRO A 675 7.46 49.74 0.23
CA PRO A 675 7.32 48.33 0.55
C PRO A 675 6.96 47.45 -0.64
N LEU A 676 6.34 48.01 -1.69
CA LEU A 676 5.96 47.30 -2.91
C LEU A 676 6.41 48.12 -4.10
N VAL A 677 7.30 47.54 -4.92
CA VAL A 677 7.87 48.18 -6.10
C VAL A 677 7.83 47.21 -7.27
N ILE A 678 7.34 47.67 -8.42
CA ILE A 678 7.46 47.00 -9.72
C ILE A 678 8.08 48.00 -10.69
N GLU A 679 9.14 47.60 -11.39
CA GLU A 679 9.82 48.39 -12.42
C GLU A 679 9.91 47.60 -13.72
N ASN A 680 9.36 48.16 -14.81
CA ASN A 680 9.31 47.58 -16.15
C ASN A 680 8.82 46.12 -16.16
N GLY A 681 7.85 45.81 -15.30
CA GLY A 681 7.38 44.45 -15.05
C GLY A 681 6.54 43.91 -16.20
N HIS A 682 6.94 42.75 -16.73
CA HIS A 682 6.17 41.99 -17.71
C HIS A 682 5.88 40.59 -17.16
N PHE A 683 4.61 40.20 -17.12
CA PHE A 683 4.17 38.97 -16.47
C PHE A 683 3.23 38.14 -17.35
N SER A 684 3.35 36.82 -17.23
CA SER A 684 2.48 35.83 -17.87
C SER A 684 2.13 34.69 -16.91
N TRP A 685 1.04 33.97 -17.18
CA TRP A 685 0.67 32.78 -16.40
C TRP A 685 1.42 31.51 -16.84
N GLY A 686 2.06 31.52 -18.02
CA GLY A 686 2.85 30.42 -18.59
C GLY A 686 3.76 30.91 -19.72
N ASP A 687 4.20 30.00 -20.59
CA ASP A 687 5.07 30.31 -21.75
C ASP A 687 4.32 30.94 -22.94
N GLU A 688 3.23 31.67 -22.66
CA GLU A 688 2.46 32.37 -23.69
C GLU A 688 3.33 33.45 -24.35
N SER A 689 3.22 33.60 -25.66
CA SER A 689 4.03 34.54 -26.43
C SER A 689 3.75 36.01 -26.12
N GLU A 690 2.59 36.32 -25.53
CA GLU A 690 2.24 37.68 -25.10
C GLU A 690 2.07 37.79 -23.57
N PRO A 691 2.69 38.79 -22.92
CA PRO A 691 2.46 39.08 -21.52
C PRO A 691 1.05 39.60 -21.27
N ILE A 692 0.43 39.15 -20.17
CA ILE A 692 -0.89 39.63 -19.74
C ILE A 692 -0.78 40.98 -19.04
N LEU A 693 0.31 41.17 -18.28
CA LEU A 693 0.65 42.46 -17.69
C LEU A 693 1.87 43.01 -18.41
N LYS A 694 1.74 44.21 -18.98
CA LYS A 694 2.75 44.84 -19.83
C LYS A 694 3.22 46.14 -19.19
N ASN A 695 4.53 46.39 -19.22
CA ASN A 695 5.15 47.64 -18.77
C ASN A 695 4.64 48.19 -17.42
N ILE A 696 4.44 47.32 -16.43
CA ILE A 696 3.94 47.75 -15.12
C ILE A 696 5.06 48.48 -14.36
N ASN A 697 4.79 49.72 -13.98
CA ASN A 697 5.66 50.55 -13.16
C ASN A 697 4.84 51.13 -12.02
N VAL A 698 5.02 50.60 -10.81
CA VAL A 698 4.20 50.98 -9.63
C VAL A 698 5.07 51.02 -8.39
N GLN A 699 4.90 52.07 -7.58
CA GLN A 699 5.54 52.20 -6.27
C GLN A 699 4.48 52.55 -5.22
N ILE A 700 4.36 51.70 -4.19
CA ILE A 700 3.33 51.85 -3.15
C ILE A 700 4.01 52.27 -1.84
N PRO A 701 3.74 53.47 -1.30
CA PRO A 701 4.30 53.92 -0.02
C PRO A 701 3.82 53.10 1.19
N ARG A 702 4.54 53.17 2.32
CA ARG A 702 4.10 52.50 3.57
C ARG A 702 2.85 53.16 4.14
N GLY A 703 1.91 52.33 4.59
CA GLY A 703 0.71 52.78 5.31
C GLY A 703 -0.41 53.35 4.43
N SER A 704 -0.20 53.43 3.12
CA SER A 704 -1.20 53.95 2.18
C SER A 704 -2.28 52.92 1.84
N LEU A 705 -3.46 53.43 1.50
CA LEU A 705 -4.57 52.69 0.92
C LEU A 705 -4.66 52.98 -0.58
N ILE A 706 -4.25 52.01 -1.40
CA ILE A 706 -4.31 52.10 -2.87
C ILE A 706 -5.48 51.28 -3.39
N ALA A 707 -6.32 51.90 -4.21
CA ALA A 707 -7.37 51.20 -4.97
C ALA A 707 -6.91 50.86 -6.39
N VAL A 708 -7.22 49.65 -6.84
CA VAL A 708 -6.95 49.19 -8.21
C VAL A 708 -8.29 48.94 -8.91
N VAL A 709 -8.56 49.72 -9.96
CA VAL A 709 -9.84 49.71 -10.70
C VAL A 709 -9.62 49.47 -12.19
N GLY A 710 -10.68 49.08 -12.88
CA GLY A 710 -10.65 48.79 -14.32
C GLY A 710 -11.74 47.80 -14.75
N ALA A 711 -11.95 47.69 -16.05
CA ALA A 711 -12.96 46.80 -16.64
C ALA A 711 -12.78 45.32 -16.20
N VAL A 712 -13.85 44.54 -16.32
CA VAL A 712 -13.77 43.07 -16.10
C VAL A 712 -12.77 42.49 -17.09
N GLY A 713 -11.83 41.67 -16.59
CA GLY A 713 -10.78 41.09 -17.44
C GLY A 713 -9.53 41.97 -17.65
N ALA A 714 -9.47 43.19 -17.13
CA ALA A 714 -8.32 44.10 -17.33
C ALA A 714 -6.99 43.69 -16.64
N GLY A 715 -6.94 42.54 -15.95
CA GLY A 715 -5.72 42.05 -15.28
C GLY A 715 -5.57 42.41 -13.79
N LYS A 716 -6.61 42.91 -13.11
CA LYS A 716 -6.52 43.36 -11.70
C LYS A 716 -6.08 42.28 -10.71
N SER A 717 -6.69 41.09 -10.73
CA SER A 717 -6.27 39.97 -9.87
C SER A 717 -4.91 39.40 -10.28
N SER A 718 -4.57 39.49 -11.58
CA SER A 718 -3.22 39.17 -12.08
C SER A 718 -2.17 40.11 -11.48
N PHE A 719 -2.48 41.40 -11.33
CA PHE A 719 -1.57 42.37 -10.69
C PHE A 719 -1.23 41.99 -9.24
N LEU A 720 -2.23 41.60 -8.44
CA LEU A 720 -1.98 41.08 -7.08
C LEU A 720 -1.16 39.79 -7.11
N SER A 721 -1.44 38.90 -8.07
CA SER A 721 -0.72 37.62 -8.23
C SER A 721 0.74 37.83 -8.62
N ALA A 722 1.04 38.86 -9.42
CA ALA A 722 2.41 39.26 -9.76
C ALA A 722 3.17 39.76 -8.52
N LEU A 723 2.54 40.55 -7.65
CA LEU A 723 3.12 40.97 -6.37
C LEU A 723 3.31 39.82 -5.37
N LEU A 724 2.51 38.76 -5.45
CA LEU A 724 2.64 37.56 -4.62
C LEU A 724 3.71 36.57 -5.14
N GLY A 725 4.13 36.71 -6.40
CA GLY A 725 5.10 35.80 -7.04
C GLY A 725 4.47 34.55 -7.64
N GLU A 726 3.16 34.57 -7.84
CA GLU A 726 2.37 33.47 -8.40
C GLU A 726 2.33 33.48 -9.94
N MET A 727 2.82 34.57 -10.56
CA MET A 727 2.97 34.71 -12.01
C MET A 727 4.44 34.61 -12.44
N ASN A 728 4.67 34.14 -13.67
CA ASN A 728 6.00 34.11 -14.25
C ASN A 728 6.42 35.54 -14.64
N LYS A 729 7.53 36.01 -14.06
CA LYS A 729 8.17 37.28 -14.43
C LYS A 729 9.05 37.07 -15.67
N ILE A 730 8.68 37.68 -16.80
CA ILE A 730 9.45 37.62 -18.05
C ILE A 730 10.61 38.61 -17.98
N SER A 731 10.34 39.83 -17.55
CA SER A 731 11.32 40.91 -17.40
C SER A 731 10.87 41.92 -16.34
N GLY A 732 11.81 42.76 -15.91
CA GLY A 732 11.59 43.78 -14.87
C GLY A 732 11.98 43.33 -13.47
N ARG A 733 11.79 44.25 -12.51
CA ARG A 733 12.13 44.08 -11.09
C ARG A 733 10.86 44.15 -10.25
N VAL A 734 10.77 43.27 -9.24
CA VAL A 734 9.68 43.26 -8.26
C VAL A 734 10.31 43.14 -6.88
N ASN A 735 9.97 44.05 -5.97
CA ASN A 735 10.42 44.00 -4.59
C ASN A 735 9.24 44.09 -3.63
N THR A 736 9.20 43.21 -2.63
CA THR A 736 8.19 43.25 -1.55
C THR A 736 8.85 43.13 -0.18
N THR A 737 8.48 43.99 0.77
CA THR A 737 9.03 43.99 2.14
C THR A 737 7.98 43.66 3.19
N GLY A 738 8.36 42.87 4.20
CA GLY A 738 7.48 42.53 5.32
C GLY A 738 6.58 41.34 5.04
N SER A 739 5.67 41.06 5.97
CA SER A 739 4.66 40.01 5.85
C SER A 739 3.46 40.47 5.02
N VAL A 740 2.90 39.56 4.21
CA VAL A 740 1.75 39.84 3.33
C VAL A 740 0.54 39.01 3.77
N ALA A 741 -0.63 39.65 3.86
CA ALA A 741 -1.92 38.98 3.99
C ALA A 741 -2.69 39.11 2.68
N TYR A 742 -3.23 38.00 2.16
CA TYR A 742 -4.01 37.97 0.93
C TYR A 742 -5.44 37.49 1.19
N VAL A 743 -6.42 38.24 0.70
CA VAL A 743 -7.84 37.88 0.70
C VAL A 743 -8.27 37.67 -0.76
N PRO A 744 -8.49 36.41 -1.19
CA PRO A 744 -8.87 36.11 -2.56
C PRO A 744 -10.34 36.46 -2.86
N GLN A 745 -10.63 36.72 -4.13
CA GLN A 745 -12.00 36.95 -4.63
C GLN A 745 -12.95 35.77 -4.36
N GLN A 746 -12.43 34.53 -4.38
CA GLN A 746 -13.13 33.36 -3.90
C GLN A 746 -12.56 32.94 -2.54
N ALA A 747 -13.30 33.23 -1.47
CA ALA A 747 -12.92 32.88 -0.11
C ALA A 747 -12.70 31.36 0.07
N TRP A 748 -11.53 30.99 0.58
CA TRP A 748 -11.17 29.61 0.88
C TRP A 748 -11.29 29.33 2.39
N ILE A 749 -12.08 28.31 2.74
CA ILE A 749 -12.36 27.92 4.13
C ILE A 749 -11.89 26.48 4.36
N GLN A 750 -11.11 26.28 5.41
CA GLN A 750 -10.60 24.98 5.83
C GLN A 750 -11.71 24.19 6.54
N ASN A 751 -11.69 22.86 6.39
CA ASN A 751 -12.59 21.96 7.11
C ASN A 751 -12.15 21.85 8.59
N ALA A 752 -12.53 22.84 9.39
CA ALA A 752 -12.20 23.02 10.81
C ALA A 752 -13.27 23.90 11.47
N THR A 753 -13.10 24.24 12.75
CA THR A 753 -14.00 25.21 13.41
C THR A 753 -13.86 26.61 12.79
N LEU A 754 -14.87 27.47 12.94
CA LEU A 754 -14.77 28.88 12.54
C LEU A 754 -13.62 29.60 13.26
N GLN A 755 -13.45 29.31 14.55
CA GLN A 755 -12.33 29.82 15.34
C GLN A 755 -10.99 29.42 14.72
N ASP A 756 -10.77 28.14 14.43
CA ASP A 756 -9.52 27.67 13.83
C ASP A 756 -9.28 28.26 12.43
N ASN A 757 -10.35 28.48 11.67
CA ASN A 757 -10.29 29.16 10.38
C ASN A 757 -9.80 30.62 10.49
N ILE A 758 -10.19 31.34 11.54
CA ILE A 758 -9.77 32.74 11.76
C ILE A 758 -8.36 32.78 12.36
N LEU A 759 -8.06 31.91 13.33
CA LEU A 759 -6.74 31.82 13.98
C LEU A 759 -5.66 31.37 13.00
N PHE A 760 -5.98 30.41 12.12
CA PHE A 760 -5.12 29.92 11.05
C PHE A 760 -3.72 29.50 11.51
N GLY A 761 -3.65 28.79 12.65
CA GLY A 761 -2.41 28.32 13.26
C GLY A 761 -1.78 29.29 14.27
N ASN A 762 -2.27 30.52 14.38
CA ASN A 762 -1.85 31.46 15.42
C ASN A 762 -2.51 31.14 16.78
N PRO A 763 -1.86 31.49 17.90
CA PRO A 763 -2.46 31.32 19.23
C PRO A 763 -3.70 32.21 19.41
N LEU A 764 -4.66 31.76 20.21
CA LEU A 764 -5.88 32.50 20.54
C LEU A 764 -5.59 33.62 21.55
N GLU A 765 -5.65 34.86 21.11
CA GLU A 765 -5.63 36.05 21.95
C GLU A 765 -7.04 36.64 22.03
N LYS A 766 -7.72 36.45 23.17
CA LYS A 766 -9.15 36.73 23.30
C LYS A 766 -9.54 38.18 23.00
N SER A 767 -8.73 39.18 23.40
CA SER A 767 -9.05 40.59 23.16
C SER A 767 -8.99 40.93 21.67
N LYS A 768 -7.89 40.53 21.00
CA LYS A 768 -7.69 40.69 19.56
C LYS A 768 -8.77 39.97 18.78
N TYR A 769 -9.05 38.72 19.12
CA TYR A 769 -10.05 37.88 18.46
C TYR A 769 -11.45 38.51 18.54
N ASN A 770 -11.89 38.91 19.73
CA ASN A 770 -13.19 39.57 19.90
C ASN A 770 -13.27 40.90 19.17
N ASN A 771 -12.18 41.68 19.14
CA ASN A 771 -12.13 42.92 18.38
C ASN A 771 -12.30 42.65 16.88
N VAL A 772 -11.55 41.69 16.33
CA VAL A 772 -11.62 41.29 14.90
C VAL A 772 -13.03 40.84 14.52
N ILE A 773 -13.68 40.02 15.35
CA ILE A 773 -15.07 39.56 15.10
C ILE A 773 -16.04 40.74 15.02
N ASN A 774 -15.90 41.72 15.93
CA ASN A 774 -16.78 42.88 15.96
C ASN A 774 -16.55 43.80 14.75
N VAL A 775 -15.29 44.09 14.39
CA VAL A 775 -14.99 44.98 13.24
C VAL A 775 -15.32 44.33 11.90
N CYS A 776 -15.25 43.00 11.79
CA CYS A 776 -15.67 42.25 10.59
C CYS A 776 -17.17 41.93 10.56
N ALA A 777 -17.97 42.41 11.53
CA ALA A 777 -19.41 42.16 11.64
C ALA A 777 -19.81 40.68 11.62
N LEU A 778 -19.00 39.80 12.23
CA LEU A 778 -19.24 38.35 12.27
C LEU A 778 -20.09 37.90 13.47
N LYS A 779 -20.28 38.77 14.46
CA LYS A 779 -21.04 38.44 15.67
C LYS A 779 -22.48 37.99 15.39
N PRO A 780 -23.27 38.67 14.54
CA PRO A 780 -24.61 38.19 14.18
C PRO A 780 -24.60 36.84 13.48
N ASP A 781 -23.57 36.53 12.69
CA ASP A 781 -23.45 35.23 12.02
C ASP A 781 -23.22 34.11 13.02
N PHE A 782 -22.42 34.36 14.06
CA PHE A 782 -22.15 33.36 15.10
C PHE A 782 -23.38 33.10 15.95
N ASP A 783 -24.20 34.11 16.23
CA ASP A 783 -25.43 33.95 17.03
C ASP A 783 -26.47 33.06 16.32
N VAL A 784 -26.44 32.99 14.98
CA VAL A 784 -27.33 32.13 14.18
C VAL A 784 -26.82 30.68 14.10
N LEU A 785 -25.51 30.46 14.29
CA LEU A 785 -24.91 29.13 14.20
C LEU A 785 -25.09 28.36 15.51
N PRO A 786 -25.45 27.06 15.46
CA PRO A 786 -25.78 26.28 16.66
C PRO A 786 -24.61 26.15 17.65
N GLY A 787 -23.36 26.19 17.17
CA GLY A 787 -22.15 26.15 17.99
C GLY A 787 -21.38 27.47 18.06
N GLY A 788 -21.94 28.58 17.56
CA GLY A 788 -21.21 29.85 17.45
C GLY A 788 -19.91 29.72 16.67
N ASP A 789 -18.81 30.23 17.24
CA ASP A 789 -17.45 30.17 16.68
C ASP A 789 -16.81 28.77 16.72
N GLN A 790 -17.35 27.86 17.55
CA GLN A 790 -16.91 26.46 17.64
C GLN A 790 -17.60 25.55 16.61
N THR A 791 -18.50 26.11 15.79
CA THR A 791 -19.18 25.34 14.75
C THR A 791 -18.16 24.81 13.73
N GLU A 792 -18.16 23.50 13.50
CA GLU A 792 -17.36 22.85 12.46
C GLU A 792 -17.92 23.21 11.07
N ILE A 793 -17.06 23.77 10.23
CA ILE A 793 -17.42 24.18 8.88
C ILE A 793 -17.02 23.07 7.91
N GLY A 794 -18.00 22.53 7.18
CA GLY A 794 -17.78 21.48 6.19
C GLY A 794 -16.86 21.90 5.03
N GLU A 795 -16.47 20.94 4.20
CA GLU A 795 -15.53 21.16 3.08
C GLU A 795 -15.95 22.35 2.19
N LYS A 796 -15.02 23.28 1.93
CA LYS A 796 -15.25 24.56 1.21
C LYS A 796 -16.34 25.47 1.82
N GLY A 797 -16.69 25.26 3.08
CA GLY A 797 -17.68 26.05 3.79
C GLY A 797 -19.09 25.93 3.23
N ILE A 798 -19.54 24.73 2.85
CA ILE A 798 -20.91 24.52 2.32
C ILE A 798 -22.02 25.08 3.23
N ASN A 799 -21.74 25.24 4.52
CA ASN A 799 -22.67 25.76 5.52
C ASN A 799 -22.73 27.30 5.60
N LEU A 800 -21.89 28.03 4.85
CA LEU A 800 -21.79 29.50 4.89
C LEU A 800 -22.27 30.13 3.58
N SER A 801 -22.91 31.29 3.67
CA SER A 801 -23.23 32.13 2.50
C SER A 801 -21.96 32.74 1.88
N GLY A 802 -22.04 33.24 0.64
CA GLY A 802 -20.91 33.90 -0.03
C GLY A 802 -20.33 35.06 0.79
N GLY A 803 -21.19 35.95 1.30
CA GLY A 803 -20.80 37.07 2.16
C GLY A 803 -20.21 36.63 3.51
N GLN A 804 -20.72 35.55 4.11
CA GLN A 804 -20.13 34.98 5.32
C GLN A 804 -18.73 34.43 5.09
N LYS A 805 -18.52 33.69 3.98
CA LYS A 805 -17.20 33.17 3.62
C LYS A 805 -16.19 34.31 3.43
N GLN A 806 -16.60 35.37 2.74
CA GLN A 806 -15.75 36.54 2.52
C GLN A 806 -15.38 37.23 3.84
N ARG A 807 -16.34 37.44 4.75
CA ARG A 807 -16.06 38.02 6.07
C ARG A 807 -15.13 37.16 6.92
N VAL A 808 -15.26 35.83 6.89
CA VAL A 808 -14.34 34.92 7.59
C VAL A 808 -12.94 34.98 6.98
N SER A 809 -12.83 35.01 5.65
CA SER A 809 -11.56 35.17 4.93
C SER A 809 -10.86 36.49 5.29
N LEU A 810 -11.63 37.58 5.36
CA LEU A 810 -11.13 38.89 5.77
C LEU A 810 -10.70 38.89 7.25
N ALA A 811 -11.52 38.33 8.14
CA ALA A 811 -11.18 38.22 9.57
C ALA A 811 -9.87 37.44 9.80
N ARG A 812 -9.63 36.37 9.02
CA ARG A 812 -8.36 35.63 9.02
C ARG A 812 -7.18 36.53 8.68
N ALA A 813 -7.28 37.31 7.60
CA ALA A 813 -6.22 38.23 7.20
C ALA A 813 -5.96 39.30 8.27
N VAL A 814 -7.02 39.89 8.82
CA VAL A 814 -6.92 40.94 9.85
C VAL A 814 -6.32 40.39 11.16
N TYR A 815 -6.70 39.18 11.57
CA TYR A 815 -6.16 38.57 12.80
C TYR A 815 -4.66 38.27 12.70
N CYS A 816 -4.17 37.93 11.50
CA CYS A 816 -2.75 37.68 11.24
C CYS A 816 -1.86 38.91 11.51
N ASP A 817 -2.40 40.13 11.34
CA ASP A 817 -1.70 41.41 11.57
C ASP A 817 -0.41 41.59 10.74
N SER A 818 -0.51 41.32 9.43
CA SER A 818 0.59 41.46 8.47
C SER A 818 0.98 42.93 8.21
N ASP A 819 2.09 43.16 7.51
CA ASP A 819 2.57 44.52 7.15
C ASP A 819 1.83 45.08 5.93
N SER A 820 1.56 44.22 4.94
CA SER A 820 0.84 44.55 3.70
C SER A 820 -0.38 43.67 3.51
N TYR A 821 -1.48 44.26 3.01
CA TYR A 821 -2.76 43.61 2.80
C TYR A 821 -3.19 43.70 1.34
N PHE A 822 -3.38 42.55 0.69
CA PHE A 822 -3.88 42.43 -0.68
C PHE A 822 -5.32 41.94 -0.62
N LEU A 823 -6.25 42.80 -1.03
CA LEU A 823 -7.68 42.58 -0.91
C LEU A 823 -8.30 42.51 -2.31
N ASP A 824 -8.62 41.29 -2.76
CA ASP A 824 -9.20 41.04 -4.08
C ASP A 824 -10.71 41.00 -4.01
N ASP A 825 -11.33 42.18 -4.15
CA ASP A 825 -12.78 42.42 -4.14
C ASP A 825 -13.54 41.82 -2.94
N PRO A 826 -13.10 42.07 -1.69
CA PRO A 826 -13.67 41.44 -0.48
C PRO A 826 -15.12 41.86 -0.18
N LEU A 827 -15.61 42.92 -0.82
CA LEU A 827 -16.94 43.50 -0.56
C LEU A 827 -18.01 43.10 -1.59
N SER A 828 -17.65 42.31 -2.61
CA SER A 828 -18.56 41.98 -3.73
C SER A 828 -19.78 41.13 -3.34
N ALA A 829 -19.62 40.25 -2.35
CA ALA A 829 -20.65 39.30 -1.93
C ALA A 829 -21.37 39.68 -0.62
N VAL A 830 -21.10 40.87 -0.09
CA VAL A 830 -21.71 41.37 1.16
C VAL A 830 -22.68 42.50 0.88
N ASP A 831 -23.76 42.59 1.67
CA ASP A 831 -24.75 43.65 1.56
C ASP A 831 -24.12 45.03 1.80
N SER A 832 -24.64 46.08 1.15
CA SER A 832 -24.03 47.41 1.17
C SER A 832 -23.84 48.00 2.58
N HIS A 833 -24.79 47.79 3.49
CA HIS A 833 -24.67 48.20 4.90
C HIS A 833 -23.52 47.48 5.63
N VAL A 834 -23.38 46.17 5.43
CA VAL A 834 -22.27 45.38 6.02
C VAL A 834 -20.95 45.78 5.37
N GLY A 835 -20.95 46.02 4.06
CA GLY A 835 -19.81 46.52 3.30
C GLY A 835 -19.30 47.86 3.84
N LYS A 836 -20.22 48.80 4.13
CA LYS A 836 -19.89 50.10 4.74
C LYS A 836 -19.24 49.93 6.11
N HIS A 837 -19.81 49.09 6.98
CA HIS A 837 -19.24 48.81 8.30
C HIS A 837 -17.83 48.23 8.21
N ILE A 838 -17.60 47.26 7.32
CA ILE A 838 -16.29 46.65 7.10
C ILE A 838 -15.31 47.69 6.55
N PHE A 839 -15.72 48.52 5.59
CA PHE A 839 -14.86 49.56 5.04
C PHE A 839 -14.45 50.55 6.13
N GLU A 840 -15.38 51.12 6.89
CA GLU A 840 -15.08 52.11 7.93
C GLU A 840 -14.27 51.54 9.10
N LYS A 841 -14.56 50.30 9.54
CA LYS A 841 -13.92 49.71 10.73
C LYS A 841 -12.65 48.92 10.43
N VAL A 842 -12.43 48.48 9.20
CA VAL A 842 -11.29 47.62 8.83
C VAL A 842 -10.40 48.27 7.79
N ILE A 843 -10.94 48.54 6.58
CA ILE A 843 -10.14 48.84 5.38
C ILE A 843 -9.76 50.32 5.28
N GLY A 844 -10.69 51.22 5.59
CA GLY A 844 -10.61 52.65 5.39
C GLY A 844 -9.65 53.38 6.32
N PRO A 845 -9.57 54.72 6.22
CA PRO A 845 -8.59 55.53 6.96
C PRO A 845 -8.80 55.52 8.49
N SER A 846 -10.04 55.33 8.96
CA SER A 846 -10.40 55.21 10.37
C SER A 846 -10.40 53.75 10.88
N GLY A 847 -10.10 52.79 10.01
CA GLY A 847 -10.18 51.37 10.30
C GLY A 847 -8.99 50.82 11.08
N LEU A 848 -9.09 49.54 11.44
CA LEU A 848 -8.04 48.81 12.16
C LEU A 848 -6.72 48.75 11.38
N LEU A 849 -6.78 48.71 10.05
CA LEU A 849 -5.60 48.58 9.17
C LEU A 849 -4.97 49.93 8.77
N LYS A 850 -5.35 51.05 9.41
CA LYS A 850 -4.94 52.41 9.00
C LYS A 850 -3.43 52.66 8.88
N ASN A 851 -2.62 51.96 9.67
CA ASN A 851 -1.16 52.12 9.68
C ASN A 851 -0.46 51.09 8.77
N LYS A 852 -1.22 50.23 8.08
CA LYS A 852 -0.70 49.13 7.25
C LYS A 852 -0.86 49.48 5.77
N THR A 853 0.03 48.94 4.94
CA THR A 853 -0.05 49.11 3.48
C THR A 853 -1.19 48.26 2.94
N ARG A 854 -2.11 48.84 2.17
CA ARG A 854 -3.32 48.17 1.69
C ARG A 854 -3.46 48.35 0.19
N VAL A 855 -3.52 47.25 -0.54
CA VAL A 855 -3.83 47.21 -1.98
C VAL A 855 -5.21 46.60 -2.13
N TRP A 856 -6.19 47.43 -2.50
CA TRP A 856 -7.58 47.05 -2.60
C TRP A 856 -8.02 47.03 -4.06
N VAL A 857 -8.15 45.84 -4.62
CA VAL A 857 -8.79 45.65 -5.92
C VAL A 857 -10.29 45.64 -5.69
N THR A 858 -11.03 46.46 -6.43
CA THR A 858 -12.50 46.42 -6.34
C THR A 858 -13.16 46.83 -7.64
N HIS A 859 -14.37 46.31 -7.82
CA HIS A 859 -15.33 46.79 -8.80
C HIS A 859 -16.30 47.82 -8.22
N ASN A 860 -16.33 48.00 -6.90
CA ASN A 860 -17.23 48.94 -6.24
C ASN A 860 -16.65 50.36 -6.23
N VAL A 861 -17.40 51.32 -6.76
CA VAL A 861 -16.99 52.72 -6.89
C VAL A 861 -17.29 53.58 -5.67
N SER A 862 -18.16 53.13 -4.76
CA SER A 862 -18.73 53.95 -3.68
C SER A 862 -17.70 54.50 -2.68
N TYR A 863 -16.58 53.81 -2.49
CA TYR A 863 -15.56 54.18 -1.50
C TYR A 863 -14.24 54.69 -2.11
N LEU A 864 -14.16 54.83 -3.44
CA LEU A 864 -12.91 55.23 -4.12
C LEU A 864 -12.42 56.62 -3.70
N ALA A 865 -13.33 57.54 -3.37
CA ALA A 865 -12.98 58.89 -2.92
C ALA A 865 -12.24 58.92 -1.57
N GLN A 866 -12.31 57.85 -0.78
CA GLN A 866 -11.65 57.73 0.54
C GLN A 866 -10.28 57.04 0.47
N THR A 867 -9.76 56.78 -0.72
CA THR A 867 -8.47 56.11 -0.94
C THR A 867 -7.37 57.14 -1.19
N ASP A 868 -6.13 56.81 -0.79
CA ASP A 868 -5.00 57.74 -0.92
C ASP A 868 -4.56 57.88 -2.38
N HIS A 869 -4.60 56.76 -3.12
CA HIS A 869 -4.23 56.69 -4.53
C HIS A 869 -5.07 55.64 -5.27
N ILE A 870 -5.33 55.90 -6.54
CA ILE A 870 -6.07 55.00 -7.45
C ILE A 870 -5.17 54.66 -8.64
N LEU A 871 -5.10 53.37 -8.96
CA LEU A 871 -4.43 52.81 -10.13
C LEU A 871 -5.50 52.27 -11.10
N VAL A 872 -5.51 52.78 -12.33
CA VAL A 872 -6.45 52.35 -13.37
C VAL A 872 -5.75 51.38 -14.31
N LEU A 873 -6.14 50.11 -14.29
CA LEU A 873 -5.68 49.11 -15.24
C LEU A 873 -6.60 49.05 -16.47
N ARG A 874 -5.99 49.10 -17.65
CA ARG A 874 -6.64 48.91 -18.95
C ARG A 874 -5.79 47.98 -19.81
N ASP A 875 -6.40 46.90 -20.30
CA ASP A 875 -5.76 45.91 -21.18
C ASP A 875 -4.39 45.38 -20.67
N GLY A 876 -4.24 45.27 -19.33
CA GLY A 876 -3.01 44.77 -18.71
C GLY A 876 -1.91 45.82 -18.51
N GLU A 877 -2.17 47.10 -18.76
CA GLU A 877 -1.25 48.22 -18.55
C GLU A 877 -1.82 49.21 -17.53
N VAL A 878 -0.93 49.95 -16.85
CA VAL A 878 -1.33 51.07 -15.98
C VAL A 878 -1.60 52.27 -16.87
N SER A 879 -2.88 52.61 -17.06
CA SER A 879 -3.29 53.74 -17.91
C SER A 879 -3.06 55.07 -17.21
N GLU A 880 -3.52 55.19 -15.97
CA GLU A 880 -3.46 56.41 -15.17
C GLU A 880 -3.32 56.06 -13.69
N GLU A 881 -2.60 56.90 -12.96
CA GLU A 881 -2.48 56.84 -11.50
C GLU A 881 -2.60 58.25 -10.89
N GLY A 882 -3.19 58.34 -9.70
CA GLY A 882 -3.37 59.63 -9.01
C GLY A 882 -4.40 59.57 -7.88
N THR A 883 -4.68 60.73 -7.28
CA THR A 883 -5.80 60.87 -6.34
C THR A 883 -7.14 60.92 -7.08
N TYR A 884 -8.25 60.64 -6.38
CA TYR A 884 -9.59 60.66 -6.97
C TYR A 884 -9.90 61.98 -7.70
N GLN A 885 -9.54 63.13 -7.10
CA GLN A 885 -9.78 64.45 -7.70
C GLN A 885 -8.93 64.68 -8.96
N GLN A 886 -7.63 64.32 -8.92
CA GLN A 886 -6.73 64.47 -10.06
C GLN A 886 -7.16 63.64 -11.28
N LEU A 887 -7.62 62.40 -11.05
CA LEU A 887 -8.09 61.53 -12.13
C LEU A 887 -9.43 61.99 -12.72
N LEU A 888 -10.29 62.57 -11.89
CA LEU A 888 -11.57 63.12 -12.36
C LEU A 888 -11.36 64.34 -13.26
N GLU A 889 -10.42 65.22 -12.91
CA GLU A 889 -10.07 66.40 -13.71
C GLU A 889 -9.43 66.05 -15.06
N LYS A 890 -8.64 64.96 -15.13
CA LYS A 890 -8.01 64.49 -16.37
C LYS A 890 -9.02 64.03 -17.43
N LYS A 891 -10.28 63.73 -17.06
CA LYS A 891 -11.33 63.19 -17.94
C LYS A 891 -10.89 61.98 -18.78
N GLY A 892 -9.96 61.18 -18.25
CA GLY A 892 -9.35 60.06 -18.96
C GLY A 892 -10.07 58.72 -18.71
N ALA A 893 -9.31 57.61 -18.71
CA ALA A 893 -9.84 56.25 -18.60
C ALA A 893 -10.63 56.02 -17.29
N PHE A 894 -10.26 56.71 -16.20
CA PHE A 894 -10.98 56.66 -14.93
C PHE A 894 -12.40 57.23 -15.02
N ALA A 895 -12.55 58.39 -15.66
CA ALA A 895 -13.86 59.05 -15.82
C ALA A 895 -14.79 58.25 -16.74
N GLU A 896 -14.23 57.62 -17.79
CA GLU A 896 -14.96 56.69 -18.66
C GLU A 896 -15.43 55.44 -17.90
N PHE A 897 -14.57 54.87 -17.04
CA PHE A 897 -14.93 53.76 -16.16
C PHE A 897 -16.07 54.12 -15.20
N LEU A 898 -16.00 55.29 -14.55
CA LEU A 898 -17.08 55.77 -13.67
C LEU A 898 -18.39 55.95 -14.44
N LEU A 899 -18.36 56.58 -15.61
CA LEU A 899 -19.54 56.78 -16.46
C LEU A 899 -20.23 55.46 -16.86
N HIS A 900 -19.44 54.48 -17.28
CA HIS A 900 -19.96 53.15 -17.62
C HIS A 900 -20.63 52.49 -16.41
N HIS A 901 -19.99 52.57 -15.24
CA HIS A 901 -20.52 51.94 -14.02
C HIS A 901 -21.78 52.62 -13.48
N LEU A 902 -21.86 53.95 -13.54
CA LEU A 902 -23.05 54.69 -13.14
C LEU A 902 -24.24 54.39 -14.07
N SER A 903 -23.98 54.14 -15.36
CA SER A 903 -25.02 53.73 -16.32
C SER A 903 -25.56 52.31 -16.08
N ASP A 904 -24.72 51.40 -15.58
CA ASP A 904 -25.14 50.05 -15.20
C ASP A 904 -25.83 49.99 -13.82
N ALA A 905 -25.40 50.83 -12.86
CA ALA A 905 -25.99 50.92 -11.52
C ALA A 905 -27.41 51.51 -11.51
N GLU A 906 -27.75 52.41 -12.44
CA GLU A 906 -29.14 52.90 -12.63
C GLU A 906 -30.16 51.78 -12.94
N ARG A 907 -29.70 50.60 -13.38
CA ARG A 907 -30.57 49.45 -13.67
C ARG A 907 -30.89 48.56 -12.45
N THR A 908 -30.14 48.67 -11.34
CA THR A 908 -30.17 47.67 -10.24
C THR A 908 -30.57 48.23 -8.87
N SER A 909 -30.27 49.50 -8.55
CA SER A 909 -30.70 50.13 -7.29
C SER A 909 -30.58 51.67 -7.34
N PRO A 910 -31.69 52.44 -7.40
CA PRO A 910 -31.64 53.90 -7.59
C PRO A 910 -31.16 54.73 -6.38
N GLU A 911 -31.20 54.17 -5.17
CA GLU A 911 -31.05 54.93 -3.92
C GLU A 911 -29.59 55.29 -3.55
N GLU A 912 -28.59 54.67 -4.18
CA GLU A 912 -27.18 54.79 -3.75
C GLU A 912 -26.37 55.89 -4.47
N LEU A 913 -26.98 56.72 -5.33
CA LEU A 913 -26.24 57.51 -6.33
C LEU A 913 -26.32 59.03 -6.26
N ASP A 914 -27.08 59.63 -5.33
CA ASP A 914 -27.34 61.08 -5.36
C ASP A 914 -26.10 61.95 -5.06
N GLU A 915 -25.20 61.50 -4.17
CA GLU A 915 -23.99 62.28 -3.80
C GLU A 915 -22.93 62.28 -4.91
N ILE A 916 -22.72 61.13 -5.58
CA ILE A 916 -21.73 61.00 -6.66
C ILE A 916 -22.24 61.67 -7.95
N LYS A 917 -23.55 61.60 -8.20
CA LYS A 917 -24.20 62.33 -9.31
C LYS A 917 -24.07 63.83 -9.15
N GLN A 918 -24.36 64.39 -7.96
CA GLN A 918 -24.20 65.83 -7.74
C GLN A 918 -22.76 66.28 -7.99
N ASP A 919 -21.76 65.55 -7.49
CA ASP A 919 -20.36 65.95 -7.61
C ASP A 919 -19.83 65.83 -9.07
N LEU A 920 -20.35 64.88 -9.85
CA LEU A 920 -20.06 64.71 -11.27
C LEU A 920 -20.81 65.72 -12.16
N GLU A 921 -22.07 66.01 -11.85
CA GLU A 921 -22.88 67.01 -12.57
C GLU A 921 -22.32 68.43 -12.40
N ILE A 922 -21.80 68.75 -11.21
CA ILE A 922 -21.15 70.04 -10.92
C ILE A 922 -19.81 70.19 -11.66
N LYS A 923 -19.05 69.11 -11.86
CA LYS A 923 -17.66 69.18 -12.40
C LYS A 923 -17.52 68.84 -13.90
N LEU A 924 -18.35 67.96 -14.46
CA LEU A 924 -18.25 67.56 -15.89
C LEU A 924 -19.15 68.34 -16.86
N GLY A 925 -20.12 69.10 -16.37
CA GLY A 925 -20.97 69.96 -17.19
C GLY A 925 -21.78 69.25 -18.29
N THR A 926 -22.19 69.99 -19.32
CA THR A 926 -23.09 69.56 -20.42
C THR A 926 -22.59 68.37 -21.26
N GLU A 927 -21.31 68.00 -21.16
CA GLU A 927 -20.70 66.86 -21.86
C GLU A 927 -21.14 65.51 -21.26
N PHE A 928 -21.43 65.48 -19.95
CA PHE A 928 -21.92 64.32 -19.19
C PHE A 928 -23.32 63.89 -19.65
N GLN A 929 -24.25 64.85 -19.79
CA GLN A 929 -25.62 64.60 -20.24
C GLN A 929 -25.67 64.01 -21.66
N ASN A 930 -24.82 64.51 -22.58
CA ASN A 930 -24.77 64.04 -23.95
C ASN A 930 -24.22 62.62 -24.09
N LYS A 931 -23.22 62.24 -23.29
CA LYS A 931 -22.67 60.85 -23.29
C LYS A 931 -23.63 59.87 -22.62
N LEU A 932 -24.32 60.28 -21.55
CA LEU A 932 -25.34 59.47 -20.86
C LEU A 932 -26.57 59.21 -21.74
N GLN A 933 -27.02 60.22 -22.50
CA GLN A 933 -28.10 60.06 -23.49
C GLN A 933 -27.74 59.08 -24.62
N ARG A 934 -26.48 59.06 -25.05
CA ARG A 934 -25.98 58.17 -26.11
C ARG A 934 -25.90 56.71 -25.67
N ALA A 935 -25.68 56.46 -24.38
CA ALA A 935 -25.74 55.12 -23.78
C ALA A 935 -27.19 54.63 -23.60
N ARG A 936 -28.15 55.54 -23.35
CA ARG A 936 -29.58 55.21 -23.23
C ARG A 936 -30.22 54.71 -24.52
N SER A 937 -29.74 55.11 -25.70
CA SER A 937 -30.35 54.75 -26.99
C SER A 937 -30.01 53.37 -27.55
N LEU A 938 -29.30 52.52 -26.79
CA LEU A 938 -28.81 51.20 -27.26
C LEU A 938 -29.42 49.99 -26.56
N SER A 939 -30.35 50.17 -25.61
CA SER A 939 -30.87 49.04 -24.82
C SER A 939 -32.33 49.21 -24.41
N GLU A 940 -33.25 49.11 -25.36
CA GLU A 940 -34.65 48.78 -25.09
C GLU A 940 -35.00 47.48 -25.82
N SER A 941 -34.90 46.36 -25.11
CA SER A 941 -35.78 45.21 -25.30
C SER A 941 -35.63 44.23 -24.12
N THR A 942 -36.78 43.74 -23.66
CA THR A 942 -36.99 42.57 -22.78
C THR A 942 -36.78 42.79 -21.27
N SER A 943 -37.86 42.95 -20.50
CA SER A 943 -38.64 41.86 -19.88
C SER A 943 -39.50 42.36 -18.71
N GLU A 944 -40.73 41.86 -18.67
CA GLU A 944 -41.77 42.15 -17.69
C GLU A 944 -41.67 41.25 -16.43
N SER A 945 -42.22 41.78 -15.35
CA SER A 945 -42.93 41.13 -14.23
C SER A 945 -42.15 40.26 -13.21
N GLU A 946 -42.16 40.69 -11.94
CA GLU A 946 -42.86 39.99 -10.84
C GLU A 946 -42.90 40.85 -9.55
N GLN A 947 -44.05 40.85 -8.86
CA GLN A 947 -44.34 41.59 -7.62
C GLN A 947 -43.85 40.81 -6.37
N PRO A 948 -43.43 41.47 -5.27
CA PRO A 948 -43.24 40.81 -3.99
C PRO A 948 -44.52 40.84 -3.14
N ALA A 949 -44.98 39.66 -2.71
CA ALA A 949 -46.05 39.50 -1.72
C ALA A 949 -45.52 39.59 -0.28
N ALA A 950 -46.28 40.26 0.57
CA ALA A 950 -45.99 40.56 1.97
C ALA A 950 -45.82 39.31 2.86
N ALA A 951 -44.79 39.33 3.71
CA ALA A 951 -44.56 38.33 4.74
C ALA A 951 -45.39 38.63 5.99
N GLY A 952 -46.34 37.74 6.30
CA GLY A 952 -47.13 37.73 7.52
C GLY A 952 -46.40 37.09 8.70
N ASP A 953 -46.51 37.77 9.82
CA ASP A 953 -46.07 37.41 11.17
C ASP A 953 -46.75 36.13 11.69
N ARG A 954 -45.98 35.13 12.11
CA ARG A 954 -46.41 34.07 13.04
C ARG A 954 -45.26 33.57 13.91
N SER A 955 -45.15 34.16 15.09
CA SER A 955 -44.49 33.62 16.27
C SER A 955 -45.10 32.27 16.68
N GLY A 956 -44.28 31.21 16.68
CA GLY A 956 -44.58 29.91 17.25
C GLY A 956 -43.47 29.51 18.22
N SER A 957 -43.72 29.66 19.51
CA SER A 957 -42.79 29.34 20.59
C SER A 957 -42.43 27.85 20.61
N VAL A 958 -41.19 27.50 20.30
CA VAL A 958 -40.62 26.16 20.53
C VAL A 958 -39.71 26.20 21.75
N LYS A 959 -40.00 25.32 22.70
CA LYS A 959 -39.35 25.18 24.01
C LYS A 959 -37.84 24.97 23.87
N ARG A 960 -37.10 25.86 24.54
CA ARG A 960 -35.66 25.81 24.80
C ARG A 960 -35.31 24.51 25.56
N ARG A 961 -34.58 23.60 24.94
CA ARG A 961 -33.74 22.61 25.62
C ARG A 961 -32.30 23.14 25.64
N THR A 962 -31.65 22.95 26.78
CA THR A 962 -30.28 23.36 27.11
C THR A 962 -29.23 22.85 26.10
N PRO A 963 -28.14 23.60 25.84
CA PRO A 963 -27.18 23.26 24.81
C PRO A 963 -26.14 22.25 25.31
N GLU A 964 -26.15 21.04 24.74
CA GLU A 964 -24.90 20.31 24.52
C GLU A 964 -24.33 20.75 23.16
N LYS A 965 -23.00 20.80 23.06
CA LYS A 965 -22.27 21.38 21.92
C LYS A 965 -22.54 20.62 20.61
N ASP A 966 -23.51 21.06 19.83
CA ASP A 966 -23.95 20.35 18.62
C ASP A 966 -23.00 20.59 17.43
N LYS A 967 -22.32 19.52 17.01
CA LYS A 967 -21.63 19.44 15.72
C LYS A 967 -22.66 19.28 14.61
N LEU A 968 -22.66 20.19 13.63
CA LEU A 968 -23.56 20.13 12.46
C LEU A 968 -23.29 18.91 11.58
N ILE A 969 -22.03 18.48 11.50
CA ILE A 969 -21.62 17.28 10.77
C ILE A 969 -21.36 16.18 11.79
N GLU A 970 -22.14 15.11 11.73
CA GLU A 970 -21.85 13.92 12.53
C GLU A 970 -20.62 13.21 11.97
N VAL A 971 -19.59 13.08 12.80
CA VAL A 971 -18.43 12.23 12.50
C VAL A 971 -18.92 10.79 12.39
N GLU A 972 -18.54 10.12 11.31
CA GLU A 972 -18.92 8.73 11.06
C GLU A 972 -18.43 7.85 12.20
N LYS A 973 -19.36 7.25 12.95
CA LYS A 973 -19.05 6.27 13.98
C LYS A 973 -19.11 4.89 13.35
N THR A 974 -18.01 4.15 13.44
CA THR A 974 -18.02 2.72 13.14
C THR A 974 -18.78 2.00 14.27
N GLU A 975 -19.77 1.20 13.91
CA GLU A 975 -20.43 0.29 14.84
C GLU A 975 -19.38 -0.63 15.50
N THR A 976 -19.46 -0.78 16.82
CA THR A 976 -18.51 -1.58 17.61
C THR A 976 -19.10 -2.97 17.88
N GLY A 977 -18.27 -4.00 17.77
CA GLY A 977 -18.67 -5.40 17.98
C GLY A 977 -18.82 -6.23 16.71
N SER A 978 -19.37 -7.43 16.85
CA SER A 978 -19.55 -8.37 15.74
C SER A 978 -20.68 -7.94 14.80
N VAL A 979 -20.53 -8.24 13.50
CA VAL A 979 -21.60 -8.07 12.51
C VAL A 979 -22.83 -8.88 12.94
N LYS A 980 -23.98 -8.22 13.09
CA LYS A 980 -25.25 -8.86 13.50
C LYS A 980 -25.70 -9.87 12.43
N TRP A 981 -26.21 -11.03 12.84
CA TRP A 981 -26.78 -12.03 11.92
C TRP A 981 -27.88 -11.47 11.00
N SER A 982 -28.60 -10.44 11.44
CA SER A 982 -29.59 -9.74 10.62
C SER A 982 -29.00 -9.18 9.32
N VAL A 983 -27.73 -8.78 9.30
CA VAL A 983 -27.03 -8.27 8.10
C VAL A 983 -26.78 -9.40 7.11
N TYR A 984 -26.26 -10.54 7.58
CA TYR A 984 -26.07 -11.74 6.76
C TYR A 984 -27.41 -12.25 6.21
N LYS A 985 -28.44 -12.32 7.06
CA LYS A 985 -29.79 -12.69 6.65
C LYS A 985 -30.32 -11.75 5.57
N HIS A 986 -30.16 -10.44 5.73
CA HIS A 986 -30.61 -9.46 4.74
C HIS A 986 -29.94 -9.70 3.38
N TYR A 987 -28.61 -9.86 3.36
CA TYR A 987 -27.89 -10.15 2.13
C TYR A 987 -28.33 -11.47 1.47
N LEU A 988 -28.44 -12.56 2.23
CA LEU A 988 -28.90 -13.86 1.72
C LEU A 988 -30.35 -13.80 1.20
N THR A 989 -31.23 -13.03 1.84
CA THR A 989 -32.58 -12.80 1.30
C THR A 989 -32.57 -11.98 0.01
N SER A 990 -31.64 -11.02 -0.15
CA SER A 990 -31.48 -10.25 -1.39
C SER A 990 -30.89 -11.08 -2.54
N VAL A 991 -30.05 -12.09 -2.25
CA VAL A 991 -29.57 -13.08 -3.23
C VAL A 991 -30.73 -13.93 -3.77
N GLY A 992 -31.74 -14.14 -2.93
CA GLY A 992 -32.87 -15.02 -3.20
C GLY A 992 -32.67 -16.39 -2.58
N VAL A 993 -33.74 -16.91 -1.99
CA VAL A 993 -33.75 -18.21 -1.30
C VAL A 993 -33.45 -19.35 -2.28
N THR A 994 -33.96 -19.27 -3.51
CA THR A 994 -33.74 -20.28 -4.55
C THR A 994 -32.29 -20.37 -4.98
N ALA A 995 -31.65 -19.25 -5.31
CA ALA A 995 -30.24 -19.22 -5.71
C ALA A 995 -29.33 -19.69 -4.55
N SER A 996 -29.59 -19.24 -3.33
CA SER A 996 -28.85 -19.66 -2.13
C SER A 996 -28.99 -21.16 -1.86
N ALA A 997 -30.20 -21.71 -1.96
CA ALA A 997 -30.46 -23.14 -1.77
C ALA A 997 -29.80 -23.99 -2.86
N VAL A 998 -29.87 -23.58 -4.13
CA VAL A 998 -29.19 -24.27 -5.25
C VAL A 998 -27.68 -24.25 -5.05
N THR A 999 -27.09 -23.14 -4.64
CA THR A 999 -25.65 -23.05 -4.35
C THR A 999 -25.24 -24.02 -3.24
N VAL A 1000 -25.97 -24.05 -2.12
CA VAL A 1000 -25.66 -24.96 -1.01
C VAL A 1000 -25.84 -26.43 -1.42
N LEU A 1001 -26.96 -26.77 -2.04
CA LEU A 1001 -27.27 -28.13 -2.48
C LEU A 1001 -26.23 -28.65 -3.49
N MET A 1002 -25.91 -27.85 -4.50
CA MET A 1002 -24.95 -28.26 -5.53
C MET A 1002 -23.52 -28.34 -5.01
N ASN A 1003 -23.14 -27.56 -3.99
CA ASN A 1003 -21.86 -27.75 -3.31
C ASN A 1003 -21.84 -29.02 -2.45
N LEU A 1004 -22.97 -29.42 -1.86
CA LEU A 1004 -23.08 -30.69 -1.13
C LEU A 1004 -23.00 -31.89 -2.09
N VAL A 1005 -23.77 -31.85 -3.19
CA VAL A 1005 -23.72 -32.87 -4.25
C VAL A 1005 -22.32 -32.97 -4.86
N LEU A 1006 -21.64 -31.83 -5.05
CA LEU A 1006 -20.25 -31.79 -5.47
C LEU A 1006 -19.35 -32.60 -4.52
N GLN A 1007 -19.46 -32.39 -3.21
CA GLN A 1007 -18.66 -33.14 -2.24
C GLN A 1007 -19.02 -34.63 -2.24
N LEU A 1008 -20.29 -34.99 -2.40
CA LEU A 1008 -20.72 -36.38 -2.51
C LEU A 1008 -20.11 -37.06 -3.74
N PHE A 1009 -20.10 -36.40 -4.91
CA PHE A 1009 -19.45 -36.95 -6.10
C PHE A 1009 -17.94 -37.04 -5.94
N GLN A 1010 -17.32 -36.08 -5.25
CA GLN A 1010 -15.88 -36.10 -5.00
C GLN A 1010 -15.49 -37.24 -4.04
N VAL A 1011 -16.17 -37.38 -2.90
CA VAL A 1011 -15.95 -38.49 -1.96
C VAL A 1011 -16.31 -39.83 -2.60
N GLY A 1012 -17.41 -39.90 -3.34
CA GLY A 1012 -17.85 -41.09 -4.05
C GLY A 1012 -16.85 -41.51 -5.14
N SER A 1013 -16.29 -40.57 -5.90
CA SER A 1013 -15.23 -40.85 -6.88
C SER A 1013 -13.97 -41.39 -6.20
N ASN A 1014 -13.58 -40.82 -5.06
CA ASN A 1014 -12.43 -41.27 -4.28
C ASN A 1014 -12.64 -42.65 -3.64
N TYR A 1015 -13.83 -42.91 -3.11
CA TYR A 1015 -14.19 -44.22 -2.56
C TYR A 1015 -14.24 -45.29 -3.66
N TRP A 1016 -14.87 -44.96 -4.80
CA TRP A 1016 -14.97 -45.86 -5.95
C TRP A 1016 -13.60 -46.22 -6.52
N LEU A 1017 -12.67 -45.27 -6.52
CA LEU A 1017 -11.28 -45.51 -6.91
C LEU A 1017 -10.56 -46.44 -5.91
N ALA A 1018 -10.85 -46.32 -4.61
CA ALA A 1018 -10.33 -47.21 -3.56
C ALA A 1018 -10.77 -48.66 -3.78
N GLU A 1019 -12.07 -48.84 -3.97
CA GLU A 1019 -12.68 -50.16 -4.17
C GLU A 1019 -12.15 -50.79 -5.45
N TRP A 1020 -12.07 -50.00 -6.53
CA TRP A 1020 -11.47 -50.45 -7.78
C TRP A 1020 -10.02 -50.92 -7.57
N SER A 1021 -9.21 -50.18 -6.79
CA SER A 1021 -7.81 -50.58 -6.54
C SER A 1021 -7.63 -51.85 -5.72
N ASN A 1022 -8.60 -52.21 -4.89
CA ASN A 1022 -8.52 -53.36 -3.97
C ASN A 1022 -9.25 -54.61 -4.49
N ASP A 1023 -9.90 -54.57 -5.67
CA ASP A 1023 -10.67 -55.70 -6.23
C ASP A 1023 -9.74 -56.79 -6.81
N GLU A 1024 -9.46 -57.83 -6.01
CA GLU A 1024 -8.62 -58.99 -6.39
C GLU A 1024 -9.16 -59.78 -7.60
N HIS A 1025 -10.46 -59.65 -7.93
CA HIS A 1025 -11.11 -60.37 -9.03
C HIS A 1025 -11.00 -59.68 -10.40
N MET A 1026 -10.26 -58.57 -10.48
CA MET A 1026 -9.95 -57.90 -11.75
C MET A 1026 -9.03 -58.71 -12.68
N LEU A 1027 -8.31 -59.66 -12.10
CA LEU A 1027 -7.36 -60.52 -12.78
C LEU A 1027 -7.94 -61.92 -12.94
N VAL A 1028 -8.41 -62.26 -14.14
CA VAL A 1028 -8.82 -63.63 -14.48
C VAL A 1028 -7.77 -64.21 -15.42
N ASN A 1029 -7.06 -65.26 -14.98
CA ASN A 1029 -5.97 -65.91 -15.72
C ASN A 1029 -4.87 -64.94 -16.22
N GLY A 1030 -4.50 -63.93 -15.44
CA GLY A 1030 -3.44 -62.97 -15.80
C GLY A 1030 -3.84 -61.95 -16.87
N THR A 1031 -5.13 -61.89 -17.25
CA THR A 1031 -5.68 -60.87 -18.16
C THR A 1031 -6.77 -60.07 -17.45
N VAL A 1032 -6.87 -58.77 -17.76
CA VAL A 1032 -7.92 -57.90 -17.20
C VAL A 1032 -9.28 -58.33 -17.72
N ASP A 1033 -10.24 -58.50 -16.82
CA ASP A 1033 -11.65 -58.60 -17.23
C ASP A 1033 -12.09 -57.26 -17.84
N LYS A 1034 -12.18 -57.21 -19.17
CA LYS A 1034 -12.56 -56.02 -19.94
C LYS A 1034 -13.95 -55.49 -19.51
N SER A 1035 -14.88 -56.37 -19.14
CA SER A 1035 -16.23 -55.96 -18.77
C SER A 1035 -16.26 -55.23 -17.43
N ARG A 1036 -15.54 -55.73 -16.43
CA ARG A 1036 -15.40 -55.06 -15.13
C ARG A 1036 -14.60 -53.77 -15.23
N ARG A 1037 -13.50 -53.76 -15.98
CA ARG A 1037 -12.73 -52.53 -16.24
C ARG A 1037 -13.59 -51.42 -16.82
N ASP A 1038 -14.38 -51.73 -17.85
CA ASP A 1038 -15.24 -50.75 -18.51
C ASP A 1038 -16.39 -50.28 -17.60
N LEU A 1039 -16.87 -51.14 -16.68
CA LEU A 1039 -17.82 -50.77 -15.62
C LEU A 1039 -17.20 -49.77 -14.63
N TYR A 1040 -16.03 -50.06 -14.05
CA TYR A 1040 -15.39 -49.15 -13.10
C TYR A 1040 -14.99 -47.81 -13.75
N LEU A 1041 -14.46 -47.85 -14.97
CA LEU A 1041 -14.12 -46.65 -15.75
C LEU A 1041 -15.38 -45.83 -16.10
N GLY A 1042 -16.47 -46.50 -16.48
CA GLY A 1042 -17.75 -45.86 -16.81
C GLY A 1042 -18.39 -45.17 -15.60
N VAL A 1043 -18.41 -45.83 -14.44
CA VAL A 1043 -18.93 -45.25 -13.19
C VAL A 1043 -18.04 -44.10 -12.70
N TYR A 1044 -16.71 -44.26 -12.74
CA TYR A 1044 -15.76 -43.20 -12.39
C TYR A 1044 -15.93 -41.98 -13.29
N GLY A 1045 -16.08 -42.19 -14.61
CA GLY A 1045 -16.38 -41.13 -15.57
C GLY A 1045 -17.71 -40.44 -15.31
N GLY A 1046 -18.75 -41.20 -14.95
CA GLY A 1046 -20.06 -40.67 -14.57
C GLY A 1046 -20.01 -39.78 -13.31
N LEU A 1047 -19.27 -40.21 -12.28
CA LEU A 1047 -19.04 -39.42 -11.06
C LEU A 1047 -18.26 -38.13 -11.36
N GLY A 1048 -17.24 -38.19 -12.22
CA GLY A 1048 -16.48 -37.02 -12.67
C GLY A 1048 -17.33 -36.00 -13.45
N VAL A 1049 -18.19 -36.45 -14.37
CA VAL A 1049 -19.14 -35.57 -15.07
C VAL A 1049 -20.12 -34.93 -14.08
N GLY A 1050 -20.63 -35.71 -13.12
CA GLY A 1050 -21.48 -35.21 -12.04
C GLY A 1050 -20.81 -34.11 -11.21
N GLN A 1051 -19.51 -34.28 -10.91
CA GLN A 1051 -18.69 -33.29 -10.22
C GLN A 1051 -18.60 -31.98 -11.02
N VAL A 1052 -18.24 -32.05 -12.31
CA VAL A 1052 -18.07 -30.89 -13.19
C VAL A 1052 -19.37 -30.08 -13.34
N VAL A 1053 -20.48 -30.77 -13.55
CA VAL A 1053 -21.81 -30.14 -13.65
C VAL A 1053 -22.17 -29.45 -12.33
N SER A 1054 -21.95 -30.12 -11.19
CA SER A 1054 -22.26 -29.57 -9.87
C SER A 1054 -21.44 -28.32 -9.52
N VAL A 1055 -20.14 -28.28 -9.85
CA VAL A 1055 -19.31 -27.06 -9.68
C VAL A 1055 -19.85 -25.92 -10.54
N SER A 1056 -20.22 -26.22 -11.78
CA SER A 1056 -20.60 -25.19 -12.75
C SER A 1056 -21.94 -24.55 -12.39
N VAL A 1057 -22.91 -25.39 -12.01
CA VAL A 1057 -24.23 -24.92 -11.56
C VAL A 1057 -24.11 -24.16 -10.25
N SER A 1058 -23.35 -24.65 -9.27
CA SER A 1058 -23.17 -23.95 -7.98
C SER A 1058 -22.47 -22.59 -8.15
N SER A 1059 -21.42 -22.53 -8.95
CA SER A 1059 -20.69 -21.30 -9.27
C SER A 1059 -21.58 -20.29 -9.99
N LEU A 1060 -22.31 -20.74 -11.02
CA LEU A 1060 -23.20 -19.86 -11.79
C LEU A 1060 -24.36 -19.33 -10.92
N ALA A 1061 -24.97 -20.18 -10.10
CA ALA A 1061 -26.04 -19.79 -9.18
C ALA A 1061 -25.57 -18.74 -8.18
N LEU A 1062 -24.35 -18.91 -7.62
CA LEU A 1062 -23.76 -17.95 -6.68
C LEU A 1062 -23.51 -16.60 -7.35
N TYR A 1063 -22.85 -16.57 -8.52
CA TYR A 1063 -22.57 -15.31 -9.21
C TYR A 1063 -23.86 -14.61 -9.64
N LEU A 1064 -24.82 -15.31 -10.25
CA LEU A 1064 -26.09 -14.68 -10.66
C LEU A 1064 -26.93 -14.21 -9.47
N GLY A 1065 -26.99 -14.98 -8.40
CA GLY A 1065 -27.68 -14.59 -7.16
C GLY A 1065 -27.05 -13.37 -6.51
N SER A 1066 -25.71 -13.30 -6.45
CA SER A 1066 -25.00 -12.14 -5.91
C SER A 1066 -25.22 -10.87 -6.73
N LEU A 1067 -25.29 -10.97 -8.07
CA LEU A 1067 -25.63 -9.84 -8.94
C LEU A 1067 -27.08 -9.40 -8.79
N ALA A 1068 -28.01 -10.33 -8.55
CA ALA A 1068 -29.40 -10.01 -8.24
C ALA A 1068 -29.50 -9.23 -6.90
N ALA A 1069 -28.79 -9.68 -5.88
CA ALA A 1069 -28.66 -8.95 -4.61
C ALA A 1069 -28.08 -7.56 -4.83
N ALA A 1070 -27.05 -7.43 -5.67
CA ALA A 1070 -26.41 -6.16 -5.96
C ALA A 1070 -27.31 -5.14 -6.65
N ARG A 1071 -28.16 -5.63 -7.55
CA ARG A 1071 -29.18 -4.79 -8.18
C ARG A 1071 -30.24 -4.35 -7.17
N ALA A 1072 -30.75 -5.27 -6.34
CA ALA A 1072 -31.78 -5.00 -5.36
C ALA A 1072 -31.31 -4.02 -4.27
N LEU A 1073 -30.11 -4.25 -3.71
CA LEU A 1073 -29.53 -3.41 -2.67
C LEU A 1073 -29.19 -2.00 -3.18
N HIS A 1074 -28.65 -1.89 -4.40
CA HIS A 1074 -28.43 -0.57 -5.02
C HIS A 1074 -29.74 0.19 -5.24
N ALA A 1075 -30.79 -0.48 -5.74
CA ALA A 1075 -32.09 0.16 -5.96
C ALA A 1075 -32.74 0.60 -4.64
N GLY A 1076 -32.68 -0.24 -3.60
CA GLY A 1076 -33.16 0.12 -2.26
C GLY A 1076 -32.39 1.29 -1.65
N LEU A 1077 -31.05 1.31 -1.80
CA LEU A 1077 -30.21 2.41 -1.36
C LEU A 1077 -30.54 3.72 -2.10
N LEU A 1078 -30.69 3.66 -3.43
CA LEU A 1078 -31.03 4.83 -4.26
C LEU A 1078 -32.38 5.42 -3.85
N ALA A 1079 -33.42 4.59 -3.76
CA ALA A 1079 -34.74 5.03 -3.35
C ALA A 1079 -34.74 5.61 -1.91
N GLY A 1080 -34.00 4.99 -1.00
CA GLY A 1080 -33.86 5.47 0.38
C GLY A 1080 -33.20 6.85 0.46
N VAL A 1081 -32.11 7.06 -0.27
CA VAL A 1081 -31.38 8.34 -0.29
C VAL A 1081 -32.20 9.43 -0.99
N LEU A 1082 -32.83 9.14 -2.12
CA LEU A 1082 -33.65 10.13 -2.84
C LEU A 1082 -34.89 10.54 -2.04
N ARG A 1083 -35.46 9.65 -1.23
CA ARG A 1083 -36.62 9.96 -0.37
C ARG A 1083 -36.23 10.56 0.98
N ALA A 1084 -34.96 10.59 1.34
CA ALA A 1084 -34.50 11.22 2.58
C ALA A 1084 -34.85 12.72 2.59
N PRO A 1085 -35.16 13.32 3.76
CA PRO A 1085 -35.46 14.74 3.86
C PRO A 1085 -34.22 15.59 3.54
N SER A 1086 -34.41 16.71 2.84
CA SER A 1086 -33.34 17.68 2.54
C SER A 1086 -32.77 18.26 3.83
N ILE A 1087 -33.65 18.74 4.70
CA ILE A 1087 -33.33 19.26 6.03
C ILE A 1087 -33.05 18.07 6.95
N GLY A 1088 -31.92 18.11 7.65
CA GLY A 1088 -31.47 17.03 8.52
C GLY A 1088 -30.48 16.11 7.83
N PHE A 1089 -30.93 15.22 6.93
CA PHE A 1089 -30.03 14.19 6.37
C PHE A 1089 -28.91 14.77 5.50
N PHE A 1090 -29.26 15.58 4.48
CA PHE A 1090 -28.27 16.12 3.54
C PHE A 1090 -27.47 17.31 4.09
N ASP A 1091 -27.99 17.99 5.12
CA ASP A 1091 -27.25 19.05 5.81
C ASP A 1091 -26.26 18.50 6.85
N CYS A 1092 -26.58 17.36 7.50
CA CYS A 1092 -25.70 16.73 8.51
C CYS A 1092 -24.72 15.70 7.92
N THR A 1093 -25.06 15.11 6.76
CA THR A 1093 -24.26 14.05 6.13
C THR A 1093 -23.46 14.62 4.95
N PRO A 1094 -22.12 14.56 4.97
CA PRO A 1094 -21.32 15.03 3.85
C PRO A 1094 -21.66 14.29 2.55
N VAL A 1095 -21.84 15.02 1.45
CA VAL A 1095 -22.12 14.46 0.11
C VAL A 1095 -21.08 13.40 -0.29
N GLY A 1096 -19.80 13.63 0.03
CA GLY A 1096 -18.72 12.68 -0.22
C GLY A 1096 -18.93 11.32 0.47
N ARG A 1097 -19.55 11.28 1.65
CA ARG A 1097 -19.86 10.04 2.38
C ARG A 1097 -20.92 9.22 1.64
N VAL A 1098 -22.01 9.88 1.22
CA VAL A 1098 -23.08 9.24 0.44
C VAL A 1098 -22.53 8.74 -0.90
N LEU A 1099 -21.72 9.56 -1.58
CA LEU A 1099 -21.08 9.19 -2.84
C LEU A 1099 -20.11 8.00 -2.70
N ASN A 1100 -19.36 7.93 -1.60
CA ASN A 1100 -18.50 6.78 -1.30
C ASN A 1100 -19.29 5.47 -1.20
N ARG A 1101 -20.52 5.50 -0.66
CA ARG A 1101 -21.40 4.33 -0.58
C ARG A 1101 -21.86 3.88 -1.97
N PHE A 1102 -22.23 4.80 -2.85
CA PHE A 1102 -22.60 4.50 -4.25
C PHE A 1102 -21.42 4.14 -5.17
N SER A 1103 -20.19 4.43 -4.76
CA SER A 1103 -18.99 4.12 -5.54
C SER A 1103 -18.28 2.88 -4.98
N LYS A 1104 -17.61 3.02 -3.83
CA LYS A 1104 -16.73 1.99 -3.27
C LYS A 1104 -17.50 0.80 -2.70
N ASP A 1105 -18.54 1.02 -1.90
CA ASP A 1105 -19.23 -0.10 -1.24
C ASP A 1105 -20.06 -0.92 -2.22
N VAL A 1106 -20.69 -0.26 -3.21
CA VAL A 1106 -21.34 -0.95 -4.32
C VAL A 1106 -20.32 -1.74 -5.14
N ASP A 1107 -19.10 -1.24 -5.36
CA ASP A 1107 -18.04 -1.97 -6.06
C ASP A 1107 -17.58 -3.22 -5.28
N VAL A 1108 -17.47 -3.12 -3.94
CA VAL A 1108 -17.22 -4.28 -3.07
C VAL A 1108 -18.33 -5.31 -3.22
N LEU A 1109 -19.57 -4.87 -3.26
CA LEU A 1109 -20.73 -5.74 -3.38
C LEU A 1109 -20.81 -6.43 -4.77
N ASP A 1110 -20.43 -5.72 -5.83
CA ASP A 1110 -20.43 -6.22 -7.21
C ASP A 1110 -19.27 -7.20 -7.50
N ASN A 1111 -18.07 -6.90 -7.00
CA ASN A 1111 -16.84 -7.59 -7.43
C ASN A 1111 -16.16 -8.42 -6.35
N VAL A 1112 -16.12 -7.94 -5.10
CA VAL A 1112 -15.33 -8.56 -4.02
C VAL A 1112 -16.14 -9.62 -3.28
N LEU A 1113 -17.38 -9.31 -2.94
CA LEU A 1113 -18.23 -10.19 -2.14
C LEU A 1113 -18.53 -11.53 -2.84
N PRO A 1114 -18.87 -11.58 -4.15
CA PRO A 1114 -19.12 -12.85 -4.84
C PRO A 1114 -17.90 -13.77 -4.85
N MET A 1115 -16.71 -13.20 -5.06
CA MET A 1115 -15.45 -13.94 -5.04
C MET A 1115 -15.13 -14.48 -3.64
N THR A 1116 -15.33 -13.66 -2.62
CA THR A 1116 -15.09 -14.03 -1.22
C THR A 1116 -16.06 -15.11 -0.75
N LEU A 1117 -17.36 -14.96 -1.05
CA LEU A 1117 -18.39 -15.95 -0.72
C LEU A 1117 -18.09 -17.29 -1.37
N ARG A 1118 -17.70 -17.30 -2.63
CA ARG A 1118 -17.31 -18.53 -3.33
C ARG A 1118 -16.11 -19.22 -2.66
N GLY A 1119 -15.07 -18.44 -2.31
CA GLY A 1119 -13.90 -18.97 -1.60
C GLY A 1119 -14.28 -19.58 -0.26
N TRP A 1120 -15.12 -18.89 0.51
CA TRP A 1120 -15.63 -19.37 1.79
C TRP A 1120 -16.47 -20.64 1.62
N THR A 1121 -17.44 -20.67 0.70
CA THR A 1121 -18.27 -21.88 0.47
C THR A 1121 -17.42 -23.06 0.07
N SER A 1122 -16.43 -22.86 -0.80
CA SER A 1122 -15.51 -23.93 -1.21
C SER A 1122 -14.75 -24.51 -0.01
N CYS A 1123 -14.22 -23.66 0.87
CA CYS A 1123 -13.46 -24.12 2.04
C CYS A 1123 -14.38 -24.76 3.11
N PHE A 1124 -15.57 -24.20 3.31
CA PHE A 1124 -16.54 -24.67 4.30
C PHE A 1124 -16.99 -26.11 4.01
N PHE A 1125 -17.21 -26.45 2.75
CA PHE A 1125 -17.60 -27.80 2.34
C PHE A 1125 -16.41 -28.76 2.16
N SER A 1126 -15.22 -28.27 1.79
CA SER A 1126 -14.06 -29.14 1.56
C SER A 1126 -13.44 -29.69 2.86
N VAL A 1127 -13.41 -28.90 3.93
CA VAL A 1127 -12.78 -29.31 5.20
C VAL A 1127 -13.50 -30.52 5.84
N PRO A 1128 -14.83 -30.51 6.04
CA PRO A 1128 -15.56 -31.65 6.60
C PRO A 1128 -15.55 -32.88 5.69
N SER A 1129 -15.60 -32.68 4.38
CA SER A 1129 -15.50 -33.75 3.37
C SER A 1129 -14.19 -34.52 3.51
N THR A 1130 -13.09 -33.80 3.73
CA THR A 1130 -11.77 -34.40 3.89
C THR A 1130 -11.64 -35.18 5.20
N THR A 1131 -12.20 -34.66 6.30
CA THR A 1131 -12.21 -35.38 7.58
C THR A 1131 -13.08 -36.64 7.52
N ALA A 1132 -14.27 -36.54 6.91
CA ALA A 1132 -15.19 -37.67 6.79
C ALA A 1132 -14.59 -38.80 5.93
N TYR A 1133 -13.92 -38.46 4.83
CA TYR A 1133 -13.26 -39.45 3.98
C TYR A 1133 -12.14 -40.21 4.70
N ARG A 1134 -11.36 -39.55 5.56
CA ARG A 1134 -10.29 -40.18 6.34
C ARG A 1134 -10.83 -41.27 7.28
N ASP A 1135 -11.98 -41.04 7.90
CA ASP A 1135 -12.62 -41.99 8.81
C ASP A 1135 -13.26 -43.19 8.09
N THR A 1136 -13.54 -43.07 6.79
CA THR A 1136 -14.05 -44.19 5.97
C THR A 1136 -12.94 -45.07 5.38
N VAL A 1137 -11.70 -44.54 5.31
CA VAL A 1137 -10.53 -45.21 4.72
C VAL A 1137 -9.63 -45.87 5.77
N LEU A 1138 -9.61 -45.33 6.99
CA LEU A 1138 -9.07 -46.02 8.18
C LEU A 1138 -10.01 -47.12 8.63
#